data_AF-A0AA96TNE6-F1
#
_entry.id   AF-A0AA96TNE6-F1
#
_cell.length_a   1.000
_cell.length_b   1.000
_cell.length_c   1.000
_cell.angle_alpha   90.00
_cell.angle_beta   90.00
_cell.angle_gamma   90.00
#
_symmetry.space_group_name_H-M   'P 1'
#
loop_
_entity.id
_entity.type
_entity.pdbx_description
1 polymer ?
#
loop_
_entity_poly.entity_id
_entity_poly.type
_entity_poly.pdbx_seq_one_letter_code
_entity_poly.pdbx_strand_id
1 'polypeptide(L)'
;MVPVAVLLLAAAVALGELRSRHPGSPSRPVVEPGTEVMPALTPRAIVLGGVSLLGLGATAAVLLLVNFSGAEPPDRLDAIRTAATLLVGTGGAAALLLAARRQRAAELTLAVQRRTADATERDAAARRITELYLKAVEQLGSDKAVVRHGGLYALERVAQDNPDQRQTIINVICAYLRSPYAPPPKQPAARRTGLPATARRGSAADRVAAGVAATRRAHLTPPTPTAGSDQVRQEREVRLTAQRILTTHLCPNPVETTDQPTNPRYWAEGYDLDLTGATLIDFHANRLTIRHATFTDVQFTGSALFRGAIFTGDALFDGTSFTRDARFSGTTFTRSALFRRATFTGDALFGGATFTGKAGFSRATFSGNAGFDGTTFTGKAGFSRATFSGNAGFDGTSFTRDARFDETTFTRDARFDGATFTGNAWYGRATFTRDGRFGKATFTRDARFDGVTFTGDARFGKAAFAGDALFGKAAFAGVARFGDATFASSALFGNATFASDALFDGATFASSALFNEVTFTRDAGFSGATFANSAWFNEATFASSALFNEVTFTRDAGFSGATFANSAWFDGATFDSSARFGKATFTDVAVMKGAAAAAASVKWCVWPKGWTVDDHRQETAASGEAQDMLRLVPVPTVLGGPEPSDGLQSERGGSSPE
;
A
#
# COMPACT_ATOMS: atom_id res chain seq x y z
N MET A 1 -13.07 87.67 -39.34
CA MET A 1 -12.46 87.65 -38.00
C MET A 1 -13.31 86.72 -37.12
N VAL A 2 -12.61 85.76 -36.50
CA VAL A 2 -12.96 84.72 -35.50
C VAL A 2 -13.89 85.27 -34.38
N PRO A 3 -14.87 84.51 -33.82
CA PRO A 3 -14.73 83.15 -33.22
C PRO A 3 -15.81 82.13 -33.64
N VAL A 4 -15.62 80.81 -33.74
CA VAL A 4 -14.82 79.82 -32.98
C VAL A 4 -14.99 79.95 -31.46
N ALA A 5 -16.23 79.79 -30.97
CA ALA A 5 -16.52 79.57 -29.54
C ALA A 5 -17.93 78.97 -29.28
N VAL A 6 -18.48 78.16 -30.19
CA VAL A 6 -19.74 77.41 -29.94
C VAL A 6 -19.54 75.89 -30.03
N LEU A 7 -18.29 75.42 -30.20
CA LEU A 7 -17.98 74.00 -30.39
C LEU A 7 -17.53 73.24 -29.13
N LEU A 8 -17.43 73.85 -27.94
CA LEU A 8 -16.97 73.14 -26.74
C LEU A 8 -17.54 73.75 -25.46
N LEU A 9 -18.75 73.36 -25.04
CA LEU A 9 -19.14 73.30 -23.60
C LEU A 9 -20.57 72.74 -23.39
N ALA A 10 -20.81 71.48 -23.77
CA ALA A 10 -21.91 70.69 -23.19
C ALA A 10 -21.47 69.24 -22.89
N ALA A 11 -20.16 69.06 -22.65
CA ALA A 11 -19.59 67.90 -21.99
C ALA A 11 -19.34 68.27 -20.53
N ALA A 12 -20.38 68.22 -19.69
CA ALA A 12 -20.27 68.26 -18.23
C ALA A 12 -21.64 68.01 -17.55
N VAL A 13 -22.25 66.84 -17.80
CA VAL A 13 -23.12 66.20 -16.79
C VAL A 13 -22.67 64.75 -16.69
N ALA A 14 -21.44 64.61 -16.22
CA ALA A 14 -20.96 63.41 -15.58
C ALA A 14 -20.86 63.71 -14.09
N LEU A 15 -21.15 62.69 -13.29
CA LEU A 15 -20.97 62.58 -11.84
C LEU A 15 -22.08 63.13 -10.94
N GLY A 16 -22.80 62.18 -10.35
CA GLY A 16 -23.52 62.39 -9.11
C GLY A 16 -24.25 61.13 -8.68
N GLU A 17 -23.54 60.12 -8.19
CA GLU A 17 -23.73 59.61 -6.81
C GLU A 17 -23.10 58.24 -6.57
N LEU A 18 -22.17 58.24 -5.62
CA LEU A 18 -21.60 57.10 -4.93
C LEU A 18 -22.56 56.63 -3.83
N ARG A 19 -22.70 55.30 -3.62
CA ARG A 19 -22.53 54.76 -2.25
C ARG A 19 -22.30 53.24 -2.12
N SER A 20 -21.25 52.97 -1.34
CA SER A 20 -20.99 51.91 -0.34
C SER A 20 -20.78 50.44 -0.72
N ARG A 21 -19.61 49.96 -0.27
CA ARG A 21 -19.11 48.58 -0.14
C ARG A 21 -19.70 47.87 1.10
N HIS A 22 -19.86 46.53 1.07
CA HIS A 22 -19.01 45.53 1.77
C HIS A 22 -19.52 44.07 1.53
N PRO A 23 -18.77 42.99 1.89
CA PRO A 23 -18.50 41.86 0.99
C PRO A 23 -19.11 40.52 1.43
N GLY A 24 -19.17 39.56 0.50
CA GLY A 24 -19.43 38.15 0.77
C GLY A 24 -19.28 37.30 -0.49
N SER A 25 -18.22 36.50 -0.56
CA SER A 25 -17.98 35.43 -1.54
C SER A 25 -18.70 34.12 -1.09
N PRO A 26 -18.83 33.03 -1.90
CA PRO A 26 -18.07 32.71 -3.11
C PRO A 26 -18.83 32.09 -4.32
N SER A 27 -18.11 32.06 -5.44
CA SER A 27 -18.06 31.02 -6.50
C SER A 27 -19.28 30.72 -7.38
N ARG A 28 -19.29 31.33 -8.58
CA ARG A 28 -19.68 30.69 -9.86
C ARG A 28 -18.87 31.30 -11.02
N PRO A 29 -18.70 30.57 -12.14
CA PRO A 29 -17.48 30.60 -12.94
C PRO A 29 -17.33 31.85 -13.81
N VAL A 30 -16.05 32.12 -14.10
CA VAL A 30 -15.53 33.15 -15.00
C VAL A 30 -16.24 33.11 -16.34
N VAL A 31 -17.06 34.13 -16.59
CA VAL A 31 -17.44 34.56 -17.94
C VAL A 31 -16.41 35.61 -18.33
N GLU A 32 -15.71 35.40 -19.44
CA GLU A 32 -14.79 36.37 -20.04
C GLU A 32 -15.45 37.76 -20.16
N PRO A 33 -14.69 38.86 -20.10
CA PRO A 33 -15.23 40.22 -20.23
C PRO A 33 -15.68 40.44 -21.68
N GLY A 34 -16.88 39.97 -21.99
CA GLY A 34 -17.59 40.33 -23.20
C GLY A 34 -17.97 41.80 -23.08
N THR A 35 -17.18 42.65 -23.75
CA THR A 35 -17.58 43.93 -24.37
C THR A 35 -18.84 44.55 -23.77
N GLU A 36 -18.69 45.66 -23.04
CA GLU A 36 -19.81 46.56 -22.74
C GLU A 36 -20.57 46.84 -24.04
N VAL A 37 -21.69 46.15 -24.23
CA VAL A 37 -22.62 46.45 -25.31
C VAL A 37 -23.30 47.74 -24.87
N MET A 38 -22.76 48.87 -25.32
CA MET A 38 -23.47 50.14 -25.23
C MET A 38 -24.92 49.91 -25.65
N PRO A 39 -25.91 50.40 -24.87
CA PRO A 39 -27.31 50.10 -25.13
C PRO A 39 -27.62 50.48 -26.58
N ALA A 40 -28.03 49.50 -27.37
CA ALA A 40 -28.45 49.74 -28.74
C ALA A 40 -29.56 50.80 -28.70
N LEU A 41 -29.28 51.99 -29.23
CA LEU A 41 -30.26 53.05 -29.41
C LEU A 41 -31.50 52.44 -30.05
N THR A 42 -32.64 52.53 -29.36
CA THR A 42 -33.87 51.87 -29.80
C THR A 42 -34.24 52.36 -31.21
N PRO A 43 -34.90 51.51 -32.04
CA PRO A 43 -35.32 51.90 -33.39
C PRO A 43 -36.09 53.23 -33.43
N ARG A 44 -36.81 53.53 -32.34
CA ARG A 44 -37.53 54.79 -32.13
C ARG A 44 -36.59 55.97 -31.92
N ALA A 45 -35.59 55.88 -31.05
CA ALA A 45 -34.65 56.96 -30.78
C ALA A 45 -33.86 57.41 -32.03
N ILE A 46 -33.55 56.47 -32.92
CA ILE A 46 -32.81 56.75 -34.16
C ILE A 46 -33.72 57.37 -35.24
N VAL A 47 -34.97 56.89 -35.37
CA VAL A 47 -35.96 57.52 -36.26
C VAL A 47 -36.26 58.94 -35.78
N LEU A 48 -36.43 59.14 -34.47
CA LEU A 48 -36.56 60.48 -33.88
C LEU A 48 -35.31 61.31 -34.14
N GLY A 49 -34.10 60.78 -33.97
CA GLY A 49 -32.86 61.50 -34.27
C GLY A 49 -32.74 61.93 -35.74
N GLY A 50 -33.06 61.03 -36.68
CA GLY A 50 -33.05 61.34 -38.12
C GLY A 50 -34.14 62.34 -38.53
N VAL A 51 -35.34 62.21 -37.97
CA VAL A 51 -36.44 63.17 -38.18
C VAL A 51 -36.10 64.53 -37.57
N SER A 52 -35.47 64.57 -36.39
CA SER A 52 -34.97 65.80 -35.78
C SER A 52 -33.86 66.43 -36.60
N LEU A 53 -32.96 65.66 -37.20
CA LEU A 53 -31.87 66.17 -38.03
C LEU A 53 -32.39 66.76 -39.36
N LEU A 54 -33.38 66.11 -39.97
CA LEU A 54 -34.11 66.64 -41.13
C LEU A 54 -34.95 67.88 -40.75
N GLY A 55 -35.61 67.85 -39.60
CA GLY A 55 -36.41 68.95 -39.08
C GLY A 55 -35.56 70.18 -38.76
N LEU A 56 -34.40 70.00 -38.13
CA LEU A 56 -33.44 71.09 -37.86
C LEU A 56 -32.87 71.66 -39.16
N GLY A 57 -32.53 70.82 -40.13
CA GLY A 57 -32.08 71.25 -41.46
C GLY A 57 -33.16 72.07 -42.19
N ALA A 58 -34.41 71.60 -42.20
CA ALA A 58 -35.52 72.31 -42.82
C ALA A 58 -35.82 73.64 -42.10
N THR A 59 -35.79 73.65 -40.76
CA THR A 59 -36.07 74.85 -39.96
C THR A 59 -34.97 75.90 -40.16
N ALA A 60 -33.69 75.48 -40.16
CA ALA A 60 -32.57 76.36 -40.44
C ALA A 60 -32.60 76.91 -41.87
N ALA A 61 -32.97 76.10 -42.87
CA ALA A 61 -33.17 76.54 -44.25
C ALA A 61 -34.31 77.58 -44.38
N VAL A 62 -35.44 77.36 -43.70
CA VAL A 62 -36.57 78.31 -43.67
C VAL A 62 -36.17 79.60 -42.96
N LEU A 63 -35.48 79.54 -41.82
CA LEU A 63 -34.96 80.72 -41.12
C LEU A 63 -33.98 81.52 -41.99
N LEU A 64 -33.08 80.85 -42.72
CA LEU A 64 -32.17 81.50 -43.68
C LEU A 64 -32.95 82.21 -44.78
N LEU A 65 -33.98 81.57 -45.35
CA LEU A 65 -34.78 82.15 -46.42
C LEU A 65 -35.66 83.31 -45.96
N VAL A 66 -36.19 83.26 -44.73
CA VAL A 66 -37.01 84.33 -44.13
C VAL A 66 -36.14 85.52 -43.72
N ASN A 67 -35.00 85.28 -43.09
CA ASN A 67 -34.13 86.37 -42.62
C ASN A 67 -33.46 87.15 -43.76
N PHE A 68 -33.31 86.51 -44.93
CA PHE A 68 -32.76 87.12 -46.15
C PHE A 68 -33.83 87.44 -47.21
N SER A 69 -35.12 87.43 -46.86
CA SER A 69 -36.20 87.68 -47.82
C SER A 69 -36.27 89.13 -48.34
N GLY A 70 -35.65 90.07 -47.60
CA GLY A 70 -35.56 91.50 -47.94
C GLY A 70 -34.17 91.98 -48.34
N ALA A 71 -33.21 91.08 -48.55
CA ALA A 71 -31.83 91.42 -48.91
C ALA A 71 -31.67 91.72 -50.43
N GLU A 72 -30.59 92.42 -50.79
CA GLU A 72 -30.19 92.71 -52.17
C GLU A 72 -30.03 91.41 -53.02
N PRO A 73 -30.20 91.47 -54.35
CA PRO A 73 -30.23 90.28 -55.22
C PRO A 73 -29.08 89.26 -55.06
N PRO A 74 -27.78 89.65 -54.91
CA PRO A 74 -26.70 88.68 -54.77
C PRO A 74 -26.76 87.89 -53.46
N ASP A 75 -27.05 88.54 -52.33
CA ASP A 75 -27.12 87.89 -51.02
C ASP A 75 -28.30 86.91 -50.92
N ARG A 76 -29.41 87.22 -51.61
CA ARG A 76 -30.58 86.33 -51.68
C ARG A 76 -30.28 85.04 -52.45
N LEU A 77 -29.47 85.13 -53.52
CA LEU A 77 -29.03 83.97 -54.31
C LEU A 77 -28.08 83.07 -53.52
N ASP A 78 -27.16 83.64 -52.75
CA ASP A 78 -26.27 82.88 -51.87
C ASP A 78 -27.04 82.24 -50.71
N ALA A 79 -28.06 82.90 -50.16
CA ALA A 79 -28.95 82.31 -49.16
C ALA A 79 -29.74 81.11 -49.72
N ILE A 80 -30.27 81.21 -50.94
CA ILE A 80 -30.95 80.08 -51.62
C ILE A 80 -29.97 78.93 -51.86
N ARG A 81 -28.75 79.22 -52.33
CA ARG A 81 -27.73 78.20 -52.59
C ARG A 81 -27.31 77.50 -51.29
N THR A 82 -27.13 78.25 -50.22
CA THR A 82 -26.75 77.74 -48.90
C THR A 82 -27.88 76.89 -48.29
N ALA A 83 -29.13 77.35 -48.38
CA ALA A 83 -30.31 76.60 -47.95
C ALA A 83 -30.47 75.29 -48.73
N ALA A 84 -30.24 75.31 -50.05
CA ALA A 84 -30.25 74.12 -50.89
C ALA A 84 -29.13 73.13 -50.49
N THR A 85 -27.90 73.60 -50.25
CA THR A 85 -26.80 72.74 -49.78
C THR A 85 -27.06 72.16 -48.39
N LEU A 86 -27.76 72.89 -47.51
CA LEU A 86 -28.10 72.41 -46.17
C LEU A 86 -29.15 71.28 -46.24
N LEU A 87 -30.17 71.42 -47.09
CA LEU A 87 -31.17 70.38 -47.33
C LEU A 87 -30.55 69.13 -47.96
N VAL A 88 -29.69 69.30 -48.97
CA VAL A 88 -28.97 68.19 -49.60
C VAL A 88 -28.00 67.52 -48.62
N GLY A 89 -27.27 68.30 -47.81
CA GLY A 89 -26.32 67.80 -46.81
C GLY A 89 -27.00 67.04 -45.67
N THR A 90 -28.12 67.55 -45.15
CA THR A 90 -28.90 66.86 -44.10
C THR A 90 -29.61 65.61 -44.64
N GLY A 91 -30.10 65.65 -45.89
CA GLY A 91 -30.60 64.48 -46.61
C GLY A 91 -29.53 63.41 -46.83
N GLY A 92 -28.32 63.80 -47.25
CA GLY A 92 -27.17 62.91 -47.42
C GLY A 92 -26.68 62.28 -46.12
N ALA A 93 -26.62 63.06 -45.02
CA ALA A 93 -26.29 62.56 -43.69
C ALA A 93 -27.34 61.56 -43.17
N ALA A 94 -28.63 61.84 -43.38
CA ALA A 94 -29.70 60.90 -43.05
C ALA A 94 -29.61 59.60 -43.87
N ALA A 95 -29.25 59.69 -45.15
CA ALA A 95 -29.04 58.53 -46.02
C ALA A 95 -27.83 57.67 -45.57
N LEU A 96 -26.71 58.30 -45.19
CA LEU A 96 -25.54 57.61 -44.64
C LEU A 96 -25.84 56.92 -43.30
N LEU A 97 -26.59 57.60 -42.41
CA LEU A 97 -27.05 57.00 -41.16
C LEU A 97 -27.95 55.78 -41.41
N LEU A 98 -28.85 55.87 -42.40
CA LEU A 98 -29.70 54.75 -42.79
C LEU A 98 -28.90 53.58 -43.39
N ALA A 99 -27.91 53.88 -44.25
CA ALA A 99 -27.01 52.89 -44.83
C ALA A 99 -26.15 52.19 -43.76
N ALA A 100 -25.54 52.95 -42.84
CA ALA A 100 -24.77 52.43 -41.73
C ALA A 100 -25.62 51.56 -40.78
N ARG A 101 -26.89 51.92 -40.56
CA ARG A 101 -27.83 51.07 -39.81
C ARG A 101 -28.13 49.77 -40.55
N ARG A 102 -28.42 49.84 -41.85
CA ARG A 102 -28.68 48.65 -42.67
C ARG A 102 -27.47 47.71 -42.63
N GLN A 103 -26.26 48.25 -42.71
CA GLN A 103 -25.02 47.49 -42.60
C GLN A 103 -24.87 46.85 -41.21
N ARG A 104 -24.98 47.61 -40.12
CA ARG A 104 -24.89 47.06 -38.75
C ARG A 104 -25.98 46.03 -38.44
N ALA A 105 -27.20 46.24 -38.95
CA ALA A 105 -28.29 45.28 -38.82
C ALA A 105 -28.00 43.98 -39.58
N ALA A 106 -27.42 44.07 -40.78
CA ALA A 106 -26.97 42.91 -41.53
C ALA A 106 -25.82 42.17 -40.83
N GLU A 107 -24.84 42.90 -40.28
CA GLU A 107 -23.72 42.33 -39.51
C GLU A 107 -24.19 41.62 -38.24
N LEU A 108 -25.10 42.22 -37.46
CA LEU A 108 -25.70 41.60 -36.27
C LEU A 108 -26.51 40.36 -36.65
N THR A 109 -27.28 40.41 -37.72
CA THR A 109 -28.06 39.26 -38.20
C THR A 109 -27.15 38.12 -38.61
N LEU A 110 -26.05 38.41 -39.32
CA LEU A 110 -25.06 37.43 -39.73
C LEU A 110 -24.29 36.85 -38.53
N ALA A 111 -23.99 37.67 -37.52
CA ALA A 111 -23.38 37.22 -36.27
C ALA A 111 -24.30 36.27 -35.48
N VAL A 112 -25.60 36.59 -35.40
CA VAL A 112 -26.60 35.68 -34.81
C VAL A 112 -26.72 34.41 -35.63
N GLN A 113 -26.80 34.51 -36.97
CA GLN A 113 -26.84 33.35 -37.87
C GLN A 113 -25.64 32.42 -37.70
N ARG A 114 -24.41 32.97 -37.61
CA ARG A 114 -23.21 32.18 -37.34
C ARG A 114 -23.30 31.44 -36.00
N ARG A 115 -23.69 32.14 -34.93
CA ARG A 115 -23.87 31.52 -33.61
C ARG A 115 -24.93 30.41 -33.64
N THR A 116 -26.04 30.62 -34.34
CA THR A 116 -27.07 29.58 -34.49
C THR A 116 -26.62 28.42 -35.35
N ALA A 117 -25.85 28.67 -36.41
CA ALA A 117 -25.28 27.62 -37.26
C ALA A 117 -24.29 26.77 -36.46
N ASP A 118 -23.35 27.39 -35.75
CA ASP A 118 -22.39 26.70 -34.89
C ASP A 118 -23.09 25.91 -33.77
N ALA A 119 -24.17 26.44 -33.18
CA ALA A 119 -24.98 25.72 -32.20
C ALA A 119 -25.69 24.52 -32.82
N THR A 120 -26.25 24.68 -34.02
CA THR A 120 -26.94 23.61 -34.75
C THR A 120 -25.98 22.50 -35.17
N GLU A 121 -24.76 22.84 -35.62
CA GLU A 121 -23.73 21.87 -35.97
C GLU A 121 -23.26 21.07 -34.74
N ARG A 122 -23.05 21.73 -33.59
CA ARG A 122 -22.73 21.05 -32.33
C ARG A 122 -23.86 20.12 -31.88
N ASP A 123 -25.10 20.57 -31.97
CA ASP A 123 -26.28 19.75 -31.65
C ASP A 123 -26.40 18.55 -32.58
N ALA A 124 -26.17 18.73 -33.89
CA ALA A 124 -26.19 17.64 -34.87
C ALA A 124 -25.06 16.63 -34.62
N ALA A 125 -23.85 17.10 -34.30
CA ALA A 125 -22.73 16.25 -33.93
C ALA A 125 -23.03 15.44 -32.66
N ALA A 126 -23.57 16.08 -31.62
CA ALA A 126 -23.97 15.42 -30.36
C ALA A 126 -25.05 14.35 -30.59
N ARG A 127 -26.05 14.63 -31.42
CA ARG A 127 -27.09 13.65 -31.81
C ARG A 127 -26.49 12.46 -32.56
N ARG A 128 -25.62 12.71 -33.54
CA ARG A 128 -24.95 11.65 -34.30
C ARG A 128 -24.11 10.73 -33.41
N ILE A 129 -23.36 11.29 -32.45
CA ILE A 129 -22.57 10.51 -31.48
C ILE A 129 -23.51 9.65 -30.63
N THR A 130 -24.62 10.23 -30.16
CA THR A 130 -25.63 9.52 -29.36
C THR A 130 -26.27 8.39 -30.14
N GLU A 131 -26.61 8.59 -31.42
CA GLU A 131 -27.16 7.54 -32.30
C GLU A 131 -26.17 6.40 -32.54
N LEU A 132 -24.89 6.72 -32.80
CA LEU A 132 -23.83 5.71 -32.95
C LEU A 132 -23.64 4.91 -31.66
N TYR A 133 -23.65 5.59 -30.51
CA TYR A 133 -23.59 4.96 -29.20
C TYR A 133 -24.78 4.02 -28.97
N LEU A 134 -26.02 4.50 -29.15
CA LEU A 134 -27.24 3.70 -28.95
C LEU A 134 -27.25 2.46 -29.84
N LYS A 135 -26.88 2.61 -31.12
CA LYS A 135 -26.79 1.49 -32.07
C LYS A 135 -25.74 0.46 -31.64
N ALA A 136 -24.59 0.91 -31.13
CA ALA A 136 -23.54 0.02 -30.68
C ALA A 136 -23.93 -0.75 -29.40
N VAL A 137 -24.64 -0.10 -28.47
CA VAL A 137 -25.19 -0.73 -27.27
C VAL A 137 -26.26 -1.76 -27.63
N GLU A 138 -27.16 -1.46 -28.57
CA GLU A 138 -28.16 -2.40 -29.09
C GLU A 138 -27.50 -3.64 -29.69
N GLN A 139 -26.45 -3.46 -30.49
CA GLN A 139 -25.67 -4.57 -31.07
C GLN A 139 -24.98 -5.42 -30.00
N LEU A 140 -24.49 -4.81 -28.91
CA LEU A 140 -23.89 -5.52 -27.78
C LEU A 140 -24.91 -6.41 -27.03
N GLY A 141 -26.19 -6.06 -27.06
CA GLY A 141 -27.28 -6.86 -26.50
C GLY A 141 -27.76 -8.02 -27.38
N SER A 142 -27.19 -8.22 -28.58
CA SER A 142 -27.62 -9.27 -29.50
C SER A 142 -27.27 -10.68 -29.03
N ASP A 143 -28.12 -11.66 -29.30
CA ASP A 143 -27.83 -13.09 -29.07
C ASP A 143 -26.68 -13.61 -29.94
N LYS A 144 -26.40 -12.94 -31.08
CA LYS A 144 -25.36 -13.35 -32.02
C LYS A 144 -24.02 -12.73 -31.65
N ALA A 145 -23.03 -13.57 -31.34
CA ALA A 145 -21.70 -13.11 -30.93
C ALA A 145 -21.02 -12.19 -31.97
N VAL A 146 -21.18 -12.46 -33.27
CA VAL A 146 -20.62 -11.61 -34.35
C VAL A 146 -21.18 -10.18 -34.28
N VAL A 147 -22.48 -10.03 -33.97
CA VAL A 147 -23.12 -8.71 -33.81
C VAL A 147 -22.58 -8.01 -32.57
N ARG A 148 -22.39 -8.73 -31.46
CA ARG A 148 -21.78 -8.17 -30.24
C ARG A 148 -20.34 -7.68 -30.45
N HIS A 149 -19.52 -8.41 -31.22
CA HIS A 149 -18.18 -7.94 -31.60
C HIS A 149 -18.26 -6.62 -32.40
N GLY A 150 -19.19 -6.54 -33.36
CA GLY A 150 -19.45 -5.30 -34.11
C GLY A 150 -19.82 -4.14 -33.18
N GLY A 151 -20.69 -4.39 -32.20
CA GLY A 151 -21.05 -3.41 -31.16
C GLY A 151 -19.86 -2.94 -30.32
N LEU A 152 -18.99 -3.87 -29.87
CA LEU A 152 -17.78 -3.53 -29.12
C LEU A 152 -16.80 -2.64 -29.92
N TYR A 153 -16.54 -2.97 -31.18
CA TYR A 153 -15.67 -2.14 -32.04
C TYR A 153 -16.30 -0.79 -32.39
N ALA A 154 -17.62 -0.72 -32.53
CA ALA A 154 -18.33 0.54 -32.70
C ALA A 154 -18.20 1.42 -31.44
N LEU A 155 -18.37 0.84 -30.25
CA LEU A 155 -18.13 1.54 -28.98
C LEU A 155 -16.67 2.01 -28.85
N GLU A 156 -15.69 1.15 -29.17
CA GLU A 156 -14.27 1.53 -29.18
C GLU A 156 -14.03 2.75 -30.06
N ARG A 157 -14.55 2.75 -31.29
CA ARG A 157 -14.41 3.87 -32.21
C ARG A 157 -15.04 5.15 -31.68
N VAL A 158 -16.26 5.07 -31.12
CA VAL A 158 -16.91 6.24 -30.50
C VAL A 158 -16.04 6.80 -29.36
N ALA A 159 -15.44 5.95 -28.52
CA ALA A 159 -14.58 6.37 -27.42
C ALA A 159 -13.27 7.02 -27.90
N GLN A 160 -12.71 6.53 -29.01
CA GLN A 160 -11.49 7.08 -29.59
C GLN A 160 -11.70 8.49 -30.13
N ASP A 161 -12.77 8.68 -30.88
CA ASP A 161 -13.09 9.95 -31.53
C ASP A 161 -13.66 10.98 -30.53
N ASN A 162 -14.15 10.54 -29.35
CA ASN A 162 -14.85 11.39 -28.37
C ASN A 162 -14.35 11.16 -26.93
N PRO A 163 -13.33 11.92 -26.48
CA PRO A 163 -12.75 11.77 -25.14
C PRO A 163 -13.75 11.85 -23.98
N ASP A 164 -14.75 12.72 -24.09
CA ASP A 164 -15.79 12.91 -23.06
C ASP A 164 -16.67 11.66 -22.85
N GLN A 165 -16.73 10.76 -23.84
CA GLN A 165 -17.53 9.54 -23.79
C GLN A 165 -16.75 8.32 -23.29
N ARG A 166 -15.42 8.42 -23.11
CA ARG A 166 -14.57 7.28 -22.75
C ARG A 166 -15.00 6.60 -21.46
N GLN A 167 -15.30 7.37 -20.41
CA GLN A 167 -15.78 6.80 -19.15
C GLN A 167 -17.13 6.09 -19.30
N THR A 168 -18.07 6.69 -20.05
CA THR A 168 -19.37 6.07 -20.34
C THR A 168 -19.18 4.74 -21.06
N ILE A 169 -18.26 4.68 -22.03
CA ILE A 169 -18.01 3.47 -22.81
C ILE A 169 -17.28 2.41 -21.98
N ILE A 170 -16.32 2.80 -21.14
CA ILE A 170 -15.73 1.89 -20.14
C ILE A 170 -16.83 1.29 -19.26
N ASN A 171 -17.76 2.11 -18.76
CA ASN A 171 -18.86 1.65 -17.90
C ASN A 171 -19.78 0.64 -18.61
N VAL A 172 -20.07 0.84 -19.91
CA VAL A 172 -20.86 -0.10 -20.72
C VAL A 172 -20.13 -1.43 -20.90
N ILE A 173 -18.83 -1.39 -21.25
CA ILE A 173 -18.03 -2.61 -21.41
C ILE A 173 -17.92 -3.36 -20.08
N CYS A 174 -17.72 -2.65 -18.98
CA CYS A 174 -17.73 -3.19 -17.62
C CYS A 174 -19.08 -3.81 -17.26
N ALA A 175 -20.20 -3.14 -17.56
CA ALA A 175 -21.54 -3.69 -17.35
C ALA A 175 -21.75 -5.00 -18.11
N TYR A 176 -21.27 -5.08 -19.35
CA TYR A 176 -21.28 -6.32 -20.13
C TYR A 176 -20.45 -7.43 -19.45
N LEU A 177 -19.23 -7.13 -18.99
CA LEU A 177 -18.35 -8.11 -18.33
C LEU A 177 -18.89 -8.60 -16.98
N ARG A 178 -19.67 -7.77 -16.27
CA ARG A 178 -20.35 -8.14 -15.01
C ARG A 178 -21.54 -9.07 -15.21
N SER A 179 -22.03 -9.26 -16.43
CA SER A 179 -23.10 -10.23 -16.68
C SER A 179 -22.63 -11.66 -16.33
N PRO A 180 -23.50 -12.53 -15.76
CA PRO A 180 -23.11 -13.86 -15.30
C PRO A 180 -22.45 -14.71 -16.40
N TYR A 181 -21.36 -15.38 -16.06
CA TYR A 181 -20.65 -16.26 -16.99
C TYR A 181 -19.94 -17.38 -16.25
N ALA A 182 -20.18 -18.62 -16.68
CA ALA A 182 -19.49 -19.81 -16.21
C ALA A 182 -18.53 -20.27 -17.31
N PRO A 183 -17.20 -20.11 -17.14
CA PRO A 183 -16.25 -20.58 -18.12
C PRO A 183 -16.30 -22.10 -18.23
N PRO A 184 -16.13 -22.65 -19.44
CA PRO A 184 -16.08 -24.09 -19.61
C PRO A 184 -14.84 -24.63 -18.88
N PRO A 185 -14.92 -25.79 -18.19
CA PRO A 185 -13.77 -26.37 -17.53
C PRO A 185 -12.66 -26.61 -18.58
N LYS A 186 -11.49 -26.00 -18.37
CA LYS A 186 -10.32 -26.26 -19.22
C LYS A 186 -10.03 -27.77 -19.14
N GLN A 187 -10.10 -28.48 -20.27
CA GLN A 187 -9.59 -29.85 -20.35
C GLN A 187 -8.16 -29.85 -19.82
N PRO A 188 -7.79 -30.78 -18.92
CA PRO A 188 -6.40 -30.92 -18.51
C PRO A 188 -5.57 -31.03 -19.79
N ALA A 189 -4.62 -30.11 -19.99
CA ALA A 189 -3.64 -30.24 -21.05
C ALA A 189 -3.14 -31.67 -20.99
N ALA A 190 -3.34 -32.44 -22.06
CA ALA A 190 -2.98 -33.85 -22.10
C ALA A 190 -1.56 -33.96 -21.58
N ARG A 191 -1.44 -34.41 -20.32
CA ARG A 191 -0.16 -34.67 -19.70
C ARG A 191 0.40 -35.73 -20.62
N ARG A 192 1.40 -35.40 -21.43
CA ARG A 192 2.24 -36.39 -22.09
C ARG A 192 2.77 -37.22 -20.94
N THR A 193 2.08 -38.30 -20.62
CA THR A 193 2.45 -39.26 -19.61
C THR A 193 3.76 -39.83 -20.10
N GLY A 194 4.86 -39.28 -19.58
CA GLY A 194 6.12 -40.00 -19.58
C GLY A 194 5.81 -41.39 -19.03
N LEU A 195 6.21 -42.41 -19.78
CA LEU A 195 6.08 -43.79 -19.34
C LEU A 195 6.63 -43.94 -17.91
N PRO A 196 5.98 -44.72 -17.04
CA PRO A 196 6.52 -45.01 -15.72
C PRO A 196 7.89 -45.68 -15.83
N ALA A 197 8.85 -45.21 -15.04
CA ALA A 197 10.25 -45.66 -15.01
C ALA A 197 10.45 -47.08 -14.42
N THR A 198 9.41 -47.92 -14.37
CA THR A 198 9.47 -49.28 -13.79
C THR A 198 9.35 -50.41 -14.82
N ALA A 199 9.15 -50.12 -16.11
CA ALA A 199 9.09 -51.15 -17.16
C ALA A 199 10.46 -51.43 -17.82
N ARG A 200 11.52 -51.57 -17.02
CA ARG A 200 12.88 -51.94 -17.48
C ARG A 200 13.26 -53.35 -17.01
N ARG A 201 12.36 -54.33 -17.17
CA ARG A 201 12.66 -55.79 -17.10
C ARG A 201 11.44 -56.56 -17.66
N GLY A 202 11.46 -56.84 -18.96
CA GLY A 202 10.44 -57.63 -19.66
C GLY A 202 10.91 -57.93 -21.08
N SER A 203 10.69 -59.16 -21.55
CA SER A 203 11.28 -59.69 -22.78
C SER A 203 10.74 -59.01 -24.04
N ALA A 204 11.46 -59.18 -25.17
CA ALA A 204 11.11 -58.57 -26.45
C ALA A 204 9.73 -59.00 -27.01
N ALA A 205 9.18 -60.14 -26.56
CA ALA A 205 7.89 -60.65 -27.02
C ALA A 205 6.68 -59.86 -26.46
N ASP A 206 6.76 -59.37 -25.21
CA ASP A 206 5.66 -58.64 -24.57
C ASP A 206 5.47 -57.21 -25.13
N ARG A 207 6.51 -56.66 -25.75
CA ARG A 207 6.49 -55.31 -26.33
C ARG A 207 5.69 -55.21 -27.62
N VAL A 208 5.55 -56.30 -28.36
CA VAL A 208 4.78 -56.34 -29.62
C VAL A 208 3.28 -56.47 -29.34
N ALA A 209 2.87 -57.23 -28.32
CA ALA A 209 1.47 -57.37 -27.92
C ALA A 209 0.86 -56.07 -27.35
N ALA A 210 1.64 -55.32 -26.55
CA ALA A 210 1.20 -54.04 -26.00
C ALA A 210 1.09 -52.92 -27.06
N GLY A 211 1.94 -52.96 -28.09
CA GLY A 211 1.91 -52.02 -29.20
C GLY A 211 0.65 -52.15 -30.07
N VAL A 212 0.20 -53.38 -30.33
CA VAL A 212 -0.96 -53.67 -31.19
C VAL A 212 -2.30 -53.41 -30.47
N ALA A 213 -2.35 -53.53 -29.13
CA ALA A 213 -3.54 -53.18 -28.34
C ALA A 213 -3.76 -51.66 -28.21
N ALA A 214 -2.69 -50.86 -28.22
CA ALA A 214 -2.76 -49.40 -28.12
C ALA A 214 -3.28 -48.71 -29.40
N THR A 215 -3.03 -49.30 -30.57
CA THR A 215 -3.45 -48.70 -31.86
C THR A 215 -4.94 -48.89 -32.16
N ARG A 216 -5.66 -49.79 -31.46
CA ARG A 216 -7.08 -50.09 -31.72
C ARG A 216 -8.09 -49.27 -30.90
N ARG A 217 -7.62 -48.36 -30.03
CA ARG A 217 -8.49 -47.54 -29.16
C ARG A 217 -8.41 -46.02 -29.38
N ALA A 218 -7.92 -45.59 -30.54
CA ALA A 218 -7.88 -44.19 -30.94
C ALA A 218 -8.71 -43.92 -32.20
N HIS A 219 -9.99 -44.27 -32.16
CA HIS A 219 -11.01 -43.62 -32.99
C HIS A 219 -12.12 -43.08 -32.09
N LEU A 220 -11.72 -42.25 -31.12
CA LEU A 220 -12.66 -41.37 -30.46
C LEU A 220 -12.89 -40.21 -31.42
N THR A 221 -13.99 -40.27 -32.15
CA THR A 221 -14.60 -39.09 -32.77
C THR A 221 -14.61 -37.96 -31.74
N PRO A 222 -14.13 -36.75 -32.05
CA PRO A 222 -14.23 -35.63 -31.13
C PRO A 222 -15.69 -35.48 -30.72
N PRO A 223 -16.00 -35.26 -29.42
CA PRO A 223 -17.38 -35.09 -29.00
C PRO A 223 -17.99 -33.96 -29.82
N THR A 224 -19.10 -34.25 -30.50
CA THR A 224 -19.87 -33.26 -31.25
C THR A 224 -20.18 -32.11 -30.29
N PRO A 225 -19.80 -30.85 -30.62
CA PRO A 225 -20.12 -29.72 -29.77
C PRO A 225 -21.62 -29.65 -29.57
N THR A 226 -22.08 -29.87 -28.34
CA THR A 226 -23.48 -29.60 -27.97
C THR A 226 -23.73 -28.09 -28.12
N ALA A 227 -24.90 -27.67 -28.60
CA ALA A 227 -25.22 -26.26 -28.86
C ALA A 227 -24.89 -25.30 -27.70
N GLY A 228 -25.03 -25.74 -26.44
CA GLY A 228 -24.63 -24.95 -25.27
C GLY A 228 -23.11 -24.73 -25.14
N SER A 229 -22.28 -25.66 -25.60
CA SER A 229 -20.82 -25.53 -25.57
C SER A 229 -20.28 -24.51 -26.58
N ASP A 230 -20.98 -24.36 -27.72
CA ASP A 230 -20.64 -23.36 -28.73
C ASP A 230 -21.05 -21.96 -28.27
N GLN A 231 -22.22 -21.81 -27.63
CA GLN A 231 -22.66 -20.52 -27.07
C GLN A 231 -21.71 -20.00 -25.99
N VAL A 232 -21.27 -20.89 -25.07
CA VAL A 232 -20.28 -20.56 -24.04
C VAL A 232 -18.94 -20.15 -24.67
N ARG A 233 -18.49 -20.87 -25.71
CA ARG A 233 -17.25 -20.52 -26.45
C ARG A 233 -17.37 -19.18 -27.15
N GLN A 234 -18.49 -18.90 -27.81
CA GLN A 234 -18.74 -17.63 -28.48
C GLN A 234 -18.78 -16.47 -27.47
N GLU A 235 -19.46 -16.65 -26.34
CA GLU A 235 -19.48 -15.66 -25.25
C GLU A 235 -18.09 -15.39 -24.68
N ARG A 236 -17.27 -16.43 -24.54
CA ARG A 236 -15.86 -16.31 -24.16
C ARG A 236 -15.08 -15.36 -25.07
N GLU A 237 -15.22 -15.51 -26.39
CA GLU A 237 -14.51 -14.68 -27.36
C GLU A 237 -14.96 -13.21 -27.34
N VAL A 238 -16.26 -12.95 -27.16
CA VAL A 238 -16.77 -11.57 -27.01
C VAL A 238 -16.20 -10.91 -25.74
N ARG A 239 -16.15 -11.64 -24.62
CA ARG A 239 -15.58 -11.14 -23.36
C ARG A 239 -14.08 -10.88 -23.44
N LEU A 240 -13.34 -11.76 -24.12
CA LEU A 240 -11.93 -11.53 -24.40
C LEU A 240 -11.71 -10.26 -25.24
N THR A 241 -12.59 -10.01 -26.22
CA THR A 241 -12.57 -8.77 -27.00
C THR A 241 -12.84 -7.54 -26.12
N ALA A 242 -13.86 -7.59 -25.26
CA ALA A 242 -14.15 -6.53 -24.30
C ALA A 242 -12.97 -6.24 -23.36
N GLN A 243 -12.36 -7.27 -22.77
CA GLN A 243 -11.15 -7.14 -21.94
C GLN A 243 -9.98 -6.55 -22.73
N ARG A 244 -9.78 -6.99 -23.99
CA ARG A 244 -8.70 -6.51 -24.84
C ARG A 244 -8.85 -5.02 -25.14
N ILE A 245 -10.07 -4.54 -25.42
CA ILE A 245 -10.35 -3.11 -25.63
C ILE A 245 -9.97 -2.31 -24.37
N LEU A 246 -10.43 -2.73 -23.18
CA LEU A 246 -10.06 -2.07 -21.92
C LEU A 246 -8.54 -2.00 -21.72
N THR A 247 -7.86 -3.14 -21.82
CA THR A 247 -6.40 -3.21 -21.61
C THR A 247 -5.60 -2.43 -22.67
N THR A 248 -6.07 -2.41 -23.92
CA THR A 248 -5.43 -1.67 -25.01
C THR A 248 -5.48 -0.17 -24.80
N HIS A 249 -6.52 0.35 -24.14
CA HIS A 249 -6.63 1.79 -23.93
C HIS A 249 -6.17 2.25 -22.56
N LEU A 250 -6.13 1.37 -21.57
CA LEU A 250 -5.72 1.74 -20.21
C LEU A 250 -4.26 1.40 -19.90
N CYS A 251 -3.53 0.73 -20.82
CA CYS A 251 -2.11 0.42 -20.68
C CYS A 251 -1.26 1.31 -21.62
N PRO A 252 -0.33 2.14 -21.09
CA PRO A 252 0.45 3.10 -21.87
C PRO A 252 1.60 2.50 -22.67
N ASN A 253 2.20 1.40 -22.20
CA ASN A 253 3.47 0.88 -22.74
C ASN A 253 3.48 -0.66 -22.88
N PRO A 254 3.31 -1.20 -24.09
CA PRO A 254 3.44 -2.65 -24.33
C PRO A 254 4.90 -3.14 -24.39
N VAL A 255 5.90 -2.24 -24.52
CA VAL A 255 7.34 -2.58 -24.60
C VAL A 255 8.11 -1.95 -23.42
N GLU A 256 9.08 -2.69 -22.85
CA GLU A 256 9.71 -2.41 -21.54
C GLU A 256 10.73 -1.25 -21.51
N THR A 257 10.78 -0.32 -22.46
CA THR A 257 11.98 0.54 -22.66
C THR A 257 11.84 2.06 -22.48
N THR A 258 10.65 2.63 -22.25
CA THR A 258 10.49 4.11 -22.18
C THR A 258 9.48 4.58 -21.14
N ASP A 259 9.74 5.74 -20.52
CA ASP A 259 8.82 6.40 -19.57
C ASP A 259 7.65 7.13 -20.26
N GLN A 260 7.81 7.50 -21.55
CA GLN A 260 6.71 8.05 -22.33
C GLN A 260 5.74 6.96 -22.81
N PRO A 261 4.42 7.22 -22.87
CA PRO A 261 3.45 6.31 -23.47
C PRO A 261 3.77 6.10 -24.96
N THR A 262 4.06 4.85 -25.33
CA THR A 262 4.35 4.43 -26.72
C THR A 262 3.10 3.93 -27.44
N ASN A 263 2.03 3.66 -26.70
CA ASN A 263 0.76 3.23 -27.26
C ASN A 263 -0.04 4.43 -27.79
N PRO A 264 -0.21 4.57 -29.12
CA PRO A 264 -0.94 5.70 -29.72
C PRO A 264 -2.44 5.66 -29.41
N ARG A 265 -2.97 4.54 -28.92
CA ARG A 265 -4.39 4.36 -28.55
C ARG A 265 -4.63 4.46 -27.05
N TYR A 266 -3.62 4.84 -26.27
CA TYR A 266 -3.73 5.02 -24.82
C TYR A 266 -4.64 6.19 -24.47
N TRP A 267 -5.54 5.97 -23.52
CA TRP A 267 -6.34 7.01 -22.89
C TRP A 267 -5.64 7.46 -21.61
N ALA A 268 -5.18 8.71 -21.61
CA ALA A 268 -4.50 9.31 -20.46
C ALA A 268 -5.35 9.27 -19.19
N GLU A 269 -4.68 9.18 -18.04
CA GLU A 269 -5.20 8.86 -16.71
C GLU A 269 -6.51 9.55 -16.30
N GLY A 270 -7.21 8.96 -15.33
CA GLY A 270 -8.39 9.57 -14.69
C GLY A 270 -9.67 8.75 -14.74
N TYR A 271 -9.64 7.59 -15.39
CA TYR A 271 -10.80 6.71 -15.53
C TYR A 271 -11.01 5.79 -14.34
N ASP A 272 -12.26 5.38 -14.16
CA ASP A 272 -12.69 4.40 -13.17
C ASP A 272 -13.08 3.08 -13.83
N LEU A 273 -12.76 1.97 -13.17
CA LEU A 273 -13.01 0.62 -13.63
C LEU A 273 -13.81 -0.15 -12.58
N ASP A 274 -15.09 -0.42 -12.83
CA ASP A 274 -15.93 -1.27 -11.97
C ASP A 274 -16.23 -2.61 -12.63
N LEU A 275 -15.52 -3.65 -12.19
CA LEU A 275 -15.70 -5.03 -12.64
C LEU A 275 -16.31 -5.90 -11.54
N THR A 276 -17.01 -5.32 -10.56
CA THR A 276 -17.59 -6.05 -9.41
C THR A 276 -18.34 -7.31 -9.84
N GLY A 277 -17.97 -8.46 -9.27
CA GLY A 277 -18.61 -9.76 -9.55
C GLY A 277 -18.31 -10.36 -10.93
N ALA A 278 -17.52 -9.70 -11.78
CA ALA A 278 -17.20 -10.17 -13.12
C ALA A 278 -16.33 -11.45 -13.09
N THR A 279 -16.44 -12.25 -14.15
CA THR A 279 -15.50 -13.33 -14.42
C THR A 279 -14.56 -12.92 -15.55
N LEU A 280 -13.28 -12.75 -15.23
CA LEU A 280 -12.25 -12.30 -16.16
C LEU A 280 -11.35 -13.47 -16.56
N ILE A 281 -10.92 -13.51 -17.81
CA ILE A 281 -10.15 -14.63 -18.37
C ILE A 281 -8.76 -14.13 -18.76
N ASP A 282 -7.70 -14.69 -18.16
CA ASP A 282 -6.29 -14.37 -18.49
C ASP A 282 -6.08 -12.83 -18.62
N PHE A 283 -6.43 -12.08 -17.57
CA PHE A 283 -6.52 -10.62 -17.60
C PHE A 283 -5.14 -9.97 -17.52
N HIS A 284 -4.70 -9.36 -18.62
CA HIS A 284 -3.38 -8.76 -18.77
C HIS A 284 -3.44 -7.23 -18.70
N ALA A 285 -3.16 -6.68 -17.53
CA ALA A 285 -3.20 -5.25 -17.22
C ALA A 285 -1.85 -4.77 -16.64
N ASN A 286 -0.74 -5.26 -17.19
CA ASN A 286 0.59 -4.79 -16.82
C ASN A 286 0.72 -3.30 -17.18
N ARG A 287 1.31 -2.53 -16.26
CA ARG A 287 1.47 -1.07 -16.39
C ARG A 287 0.17 -0.31 -16.61
N LEU A 288 -0.99 -0.92 -16.32
CA LEU A 288 -2.28 -0.25 -16.27
C LEU A 288 -2.17 1.01 -15.41
N THR A 289 -2.67 2.14 -15.90
CA THR A 289 -2.88 3.32 -15.05
C THR A 289 -4.36 3.61 -14.95
N ILE A 290 -4.88 3.64 -13.72
CA ILE A 290 -6.32 3.83 -13.46
C ILE A 290 -6.53 4.64 -12.17
N ARG A 291 -7.63 5.40 -12.11
CA ARG A 291 -8.00 6.16 -10.92
C ARG A 291 -8.61 5.24 -9.87
N HIS A 292 -9.88 4.89 -9.96
CA HIS A 292 -10.44 3.85 -9.08
C HIS A 292 -10.60 2.53 -9.80
N ALA A 293 -10.31 1.44 -9.11
CA ALA A 293 -10.54 0.10 -9.64
C ALA A 293 -11.27 -0.77 -8.61
N THR A 294 -12.44 -1.27 -8.99
CA THR A 294 -13.26 -2.16 -8.18
C THR A 294 -13.30 -3.54 -8.83
N PHE A 295 -12.58 -4.47 -8.22
CA PHE A 295 -12.54 -5.90 -8.52
C PHE A 295 -13.18 -6.74 -7.40
N THR A 296 -14.03 -6.12 -6.58
CA THR A 296 -14.75 -6.80 -5.50
C THR A 296 -15.51 -8.02 -6.01
N ASP A 297 -15.32 -9.17 -5.36
CA ASP A 297 -15.92 -10.46 -5.72
C ASP A 297 -15.67 -10.91 -7.18
N VAL A 298 -14.62 -10.38 -7.84
CA VAL A 298 -14.21 -10.81 -9.18
C VAL A 298 -13.60 -12.21 -9.15
N GLN A 299 -13.87 -12.99 -10.20
CA GLN A 299 -13.20 -14.26 -10.44
C GLN A 299 -12.23 -14.14 -11.61
N PHE A 300 -10.92 -14.13 -11.32
CA PHE A 300 -9.87 -14.24 -12.33
C PHE A 300 -9.64 -15.72 -12.68
N THR A 301 -10.17 -16.12 -13.84
CA THR A 301 -10.01 -17.44 -14.42
C THR A 301 -8.80 -17.47 -15.34
N GLY A 302 -7.69 -18.06 -14.87
CA GLY A 302 -6.39 -17.86 -15.49
C GLY A 302 -5.54 -16.81 -14.77
N SER A 303 -4.44 -16.40 -15.40
CA SER A 303 -3.46 -15.51 -14.76
C SER A 303 -3.96 -14.06 -14.74
N ALA A 304 -3.72 -13.36 -13.65
CA ALA A 304 -4.03 -11.94 -13.50
C ALA A 304 -2.72 -11.15 -13.40
N LEU A 305 -2.41 -10.35 -14.42
CA LEU A 305 -1.12 -9.68 -14.54
C LEU A 305 -1.30 -8.17 -14.39
N PHE A 306 -0.70 -7.60 -13.35
CA PHE A 306 -0.72 -6.18 -13.01
C PHE A 306 0.69 -5.62 -12.81
N ARG A 307 1.75 -6.26 -13.35
CA ARG A 307 3.14 -5.84 -13.12
C ARG A 307 3.32 -4.35 -13.47
N GLY A 308 3.85 -3.57 -12.54
CA GLY A 308 4.08 -2.13 -12.75
C GLY A 308 2.81 -1.29 -12.92
N ALA A 309 1.61 -1.81 -12.61
CA ALA A 309 0.38 -1.03 -12.67
C ALA A 309 0.35 0.07 -11.60
N ILE A 310 -0.32 1.17 -11.90
CA ILE A 310 -0.46 2.34 -11.05
C ILE A 310 -1.95 2.60 -10.80
N PHE A 311 -2.36 2.47 -9.53
CA PHE A 311 -3.70 2.81 -9.05
C PHE A 311 -3.61 4.15 -8.31
N THR A 312 -4.06 5.23 -8.93
CA THR A 312 -3.96 6.58 -8.35
C THR A 312 -5.02 6.86 -7.29
N GLY A 313 -6.15 6.15 -7.35
CA GLY A 313 -7.23 6.10 -6.37
C GLY A 313 -7.27 4.76 -5.62
N ASP A 314 -8.43 4.45 -5.02
CA ASP A 314 -8.63 3.20 -4.29
C ASP A 314 -8.72 1.99 -5.24
N ALA A 315 -8.10 0.88 -4.84
CA ALA A 315 -8.10 -0.39 -5.53
C ALA A 315 -8.72 -1.48 -4.64
N LEU A 316 -9.92 -1.92 -5.00
CA LEU A 316 -10.74 -2.83 -4.18
C LEU A 316 -10.75 -4.22 -4.81
N PHE A 317 -10.13 -5.18 -4.14
CA PHE A 317 -10.05 -6.61 -4.47
C PHE A 317 -10.65 -7.47 -3.35
N ASP A 318 -11.63 -6.94 -2.63
CA ASP A 318 -12.26 -7.65 -1.52
C ASP A 318 -13.06 -8.83 -2.04
N GLY A 319 -12.87 -10.03 -1.46
CA GLY A 319 -13.55 -11.25 -1.90
C GLY A 319 -13.14 -11.78 -3.28
N THR A 320 -12.16 -11.16 -3.95
CA THR A 320 -11.68 -11.60 -5.27
C THR A 320 -11.04 -12.99 -5.20
N SER A 321 -11.28 -13.81 -6.23
CA SER A 321 -10.65 -15.12 -6.41
C SER A 321 -9.67 -15.10 -7.58
N PHE A 322 -8.41 -15.42 -7.32
CA PHE A 322 -7.36 -15.62 -8.31
C PHE A 322 -7.09 -17.13 -8.44
N THR A 323 -7.53 -17.73 -9.54
CA THR A 323 -7.42 -19.20 -9.73
C THR A 323 -6.04 -19.65 -10.20
N ARG A 324 -5.22 -18.75 -10.74
CA ARG A 324 -3.82 -18.94 -11.13
C ARG A 324 -2.97 -17.79 -10.56
N ASP A 325 -1.75 -17.63 -11.06
CA ASP A 325 -0.82 -16.59 -10.64
C ASP A 325 -1.46 -15.20 -10.70
N ALA A 326 -1.31 -14.45 -9.61
CA ALA A 326 -1.66 -13.05 -9.51
C ALA A 326 -0.37 -12.23 -9.34
N ARG A 327 -0.01 -11.43 -10.34
CA ARG A 327 1.29 -10.74 -10.38
C ARG A 327 1.11 -9.24 -10.24
N PHE A 328 1.47 -8.72 -9.08
CA PHE A 328 1.47 -7.30 -8.70
C PHE A 328 2.90 -6.76 -8.49
N SER A 329 3.93 -7.43 -9.03
CA SER A 329 5.31 -6.98 -8.83
C SER A 329 5.51 -5.56 -9.36
N GLY A 330 6.12 -4.70 -8.54
CA GLY A 330 6.36 -3.30 -8.88
C GLY A 330 5.10 -2.43 -9.04
N THR A 331 3.92 -2.89 -8.60
CA THR A 331 2.72 -2.05 -8.64
C THR A 331 2.77 -0.91 -7.63
N THR A 332 2.17 0.21 -7.97
CA THR A 332 1.99 1.35 -7.06
C THR A 332 0.52 1.56 -6.75
N PHE A 333 0.17 1.49 -5.46
CA PHE A 333 -1.16 1.82 -4.95
C PHE A 333 -1.09 3.12 -4.16
N THR A 334 -1.58 4.23 -4.74
CA THR A 334 -1.46 5.57 -4.14
C THR A 334 -2.46 5.79 -3.01
N ARG A 335 -3.64 5.16 -3.06
CA ARG A 335 -4.65 5.17 -1.99
C ARG A 335 -4.83 3.77 -1.41
N SER A 336 -6.02 3.42 -0.93
CA SER A 336 -6.23 2.14 -0.25
C SER A 336 -6.22 0.99 -1.25
N ALA A 337 -5.49 -0.08 -0.94
CA ALA A 337 -5.53 -1.34 -1.66
C ALA A 337 -6.09 -2.43 -0.74
N LEU A 338 -7.30 -2.91 -1.02
CA LEU A 338 -8.01 -3.83 -0.12
C LEU A 338 -8.19 -5.19 -0.80
N PHE A 339 -7.59 -6.23 -0.21
CA PHE A 339 -7.66 -7.63 -0.61
C PHE A 339 -8.31 -8.47 0.51
N ARG A 340 -9.29 -7.92 1.24
CA ARG A 340 -9.86 -8.62 2.40
C ARG A 340 -10.67 -9.81 1.91
N ARG A 341 -10.50 -10.98 2.52
CA ARG A 341 -11.13 -12.24 2.07
C ARG A 341 -10.78 -12.65 0.62
N ALA A 342 -9.74 -12.05 0.02
CA ALA A 342 -9.28 -12.48 -1.30
C ALA A 342 -8.66 -13.88 -1.21
N THR A 343 -8.84 -14.69 -2.26
CA THR A 343 -8.28 -16.04 -2.35
C THR A 343 -7.31 -16.13 -3.51
N PHE A 344 -6.07 -16.48 -3.24
CA PHE A 344 -5.01 -16.70 -4.22
C PHE A 344 -4.71 -18.20 -4.30
N THR A 345 -5.21 -18.86 -5.34
CA THR A 345 -4.98 -20.31 -5.53
C THR A 345 -3.60 -20.58 -6.10
N GLY A 346 -3.16 -19.77 -7.07
CA GLY A 346 -1.77 -19.76 -7.57
C GLY A 346 -0.87 -18.82 -6.77
N ASP A 347 0.32 -18.56 -7.30
CA ASP A 347 1.29 -17.67 -6.65
C ASP A 347 0.82 -16.21 -6.68
N ALA A 348 0.94 -15.53 -5.55
CA ALA A 348 0.61 -14.12 -5.38
C ALA A 348 1.89 -13.31 -5.20
N LEU A 349 2.32 -12.60 -6.25
CA LEU A 349 3.62 -11.94 -6.30
C LEU A 349 3.46 -10.43 -6.21
N PHE A 350 3.74 -9.86 -5.06
CA PHE A 350 3.75 -8.42 -4.77
C PHE A 350 5.17 -7.83 -4.72
N GLY A 351 6.23 -8.62 -4.92
CA GLY A 351 7.61 -8.15 -4.76
C GLY A 351 7.92 -6.80 -5.41
N GLY A 352 8.54 -5.90 -4.65
CA GLY A 352 8.84 -4.52 -5.08
C GLY A 352 7.62 -3.59 -5.25
N ALA A 353 6.40 -4.02 -4.91
CA ALA A 353 5.23 -3.14 -4.91
C ALA A 353 5.31 -2.06 -3.82
N THR A 354 4.66 -0.93 -4.09
CA THR A 354 4.54 0.20 -3.16
C THR A 354 3.07 0.44 -2.81
N PHE A 355 2.76 0.39 -1.52
CA PHE A 355 1.44 0.70 -0.96
C PHE A 355 1.50 2.01 -0.18
N THR A 356 1.09 3.10 -0.81
CA THR A 356 1.14 4.43 -0.21
C THR A 356 0.03 4.62 0.82
N GLY A 357 -1.18 4.18 0.48
CA GLY A 357 -2.33 4.14 1.38
C GLY A 357 -2.43 2.84 2.17
N LYS A 358 -3.60 2.58 2.76
CA LYS A 358 -3.83 1.37 3.58
C LYS A 358 -3.78 0.12 2.69
N ALA A 359 -2.97 -0.87 3.07
CA ALA A 359 -2.94 -2.20 2.45
C ALA A 359 -3.66 -3.20 3.36
N GLY A 360 -4.78 -3.77 2.90
CA GLY A 360 -5.61 -4.65 3.72
C GLY A 360 -5.74 -6.06 3.15
N PHE A 361 -5.08 -7.04 3.75
CA PHE A 361 -5.13 -8.47 3.43
C PHE A 361 -5.82 -9.30 4.52
N SER A 362 -6.65 -8.68 5.37
CA SER A 362 -7.27 -9.38 6.48
C SER A 362 -8.18 -10.50 5.98
N ARG A 363 -8.05 -11.68 6.59
CA ARG A 363 -8.75 -12.91 6.17
C ARG A 363 -8.48 -13.35 4.72
N ALA A 364 -7.42 -12.86 4.07
CA ALA A 364 -7.01 -13.35 2.77
C ALA A 364 -6.41 -14.77 2.89
N THR A 365 -6.59 -15.58 1.85
CA THR A 365 -6.05 -16.95 1.78
C THR A 365 -5.06 -17.04 0.62
N PHE A 366 -3.83 -17.41 0.90
CA PHE A 366 -2.77 -17.65 -0.08
C PHE A 366 -2.48 -19.15 -0.13
N SER A 367 -3.04 -19.85 -1.12
CA SER A 367 -2.83 -21.29 -1.30
C SER A 367 -1.49 -21.58 -1.98
N GLY A 368 -1.13 -20.77 -2.98
CA GLY A 368 0.21 -20.73 -3.57
C GLY A 368 1.20 -19.91 -2.74
N ASN A 369 2.40 -19.70 -3.27
CA ASN A 369 3.40 -18.86 -2.60
C ASN A 369 2.96 -17.40 -2.61
N ALA A 370 3.20 -16.69 -1.52
CA ALA A 370 2.95 -15.27 -1.38
C ALA A 370 4.27 -14.52 -1.23
N GLY A 371 4.67 -13.77 -2.27
CA GLY A 371 5.94 -13.05 -2.30
C GLY A 371 5.74 -11.54 -2.13
N PHE A 372 6.14 -11.00 -1.00
CA PHE A 372 6.18 -9.57 -0.66
C PHE A 372 7.61 -9.06 -0.49
N ASP A 373 8.63 -9.80 -0.93
CA ASP A 373 10.03 -9.42 -0.75
C ASP A 373 10.31 -8.03 -1.39
N GLY A 374 11.01 -7.18 -0.64
CA GLY A 374 11.33 -5.80 -1.06
C GLY A 374 10.11 -4.89 -1.24
N THR A 375 8.92 -5.26 -0.75
CA THR A 375 7.76 -4.36 -0.79
C THR A 375 7.89 -3.19 0.16
N THR A 376 7.24 -2.08 -0.17
CA THR A 376 7.17 -0.90 0.70
C THR A 376 5.73 -0.57 1.05
N PHE A 377 5.39 -0.64 2.33
CA PHE A 377 4.11 -0.21 2.88
C PHE A 377 4.30 1.10 3.62
N THR A 378 3.93 2.23 3.00
CA THR A 378 3.97 3.53 3.70
C THR A 378 2.69 3.82 4.50
N GLY A 379 1.59 3.19 4.13
CA GLY A 379 0.36 3.15 4.92
C GLY A 379 0.32 1.94 5.87
N LYS A 380 -0.76 1.84 6.65
CA LYS A 380 -0.97 0.67 7.54
C LYS A 380 -1.12 -0.60 6.71
N ALA A 381 -0.40 -1.66 7.07
CA ALA A 381 -0.49 -2.97 6.45
C ALA A 381 -1.21 -3.95 7.40
N GLY A 382 -2.29 -4.58 6.95
CA GLY A 382 -3.10 -5.45 7.79
C GLY A 382 -3.30 -6.83 7.18
N PHE A 383 -2.70 -7.84 7.78
CA PHE A 383 -2.80 -9.26 7.45
C PHE A 383 -3.58 -10.06 8.49
N SER A 384 -4.19 -9.43 9.49
CA SER A 384 -4.86 -10.15 10.59
C SER A 384 -5.81 -11.26 10.10
N ARG A 385 -5.69 -12.44 10.68
CA ARG A 385 -6.45 -13.66 10.30
C ARG A 385 -6.24 -14.14 8.86
N ALA A 386 -5.17 -13.72 8.18
CA ALA A 386 -4.80 -14.28 6.89
C ALA A 386 -4.19 -15.68 7.05
N THR A 387 -4.32 -16.49 6.02
CA THR A 387 -3.77 -17.85 5.96
C THR A 387 -2.82 -17.99 4.77
N PHE A 388 -1.57 -18.35 5.04
CA PHE A 388 -0.53 -18.63 4.06
C PHE A 388 -0.27 -20.14 4.02
N SER A 389 -0.85 -20.82 3.02
CA SER A 389 -0.68 -22.26 2.80
C SER A 389 0.58 -22.60 2.00
N GLY A 390 1.04 -21.67 1.14
CA GLY A 390 2.36 -21.69 0.51
C GLY A 390 3.40 -20.93 1.32
N ASN A 391 4.63 -20.82 0.80
CA ASN A 391 5.68 -20.03 1.43
C ASN A 391 5.30 -18.54 1.43
N ALA A 392 5.62 -17.82 2.51
CA ALA A 392 5.35 -16.40 2.64
C ALA A 392 6.67 -15.62 2.78
N GLY A 393 7.05 -14.87 1.74
CA GLY A 393 8.28 -14.07 1.71
C GLY A 393 7.99 -12.60 1.99
N PHE A 394 8.68 -12.01 2.97
CA PHE A 394 8.66 -10.60 3.34
C PHE A 394 10.09 -10.08 3.56
N ASP A 395 11.11 -10.72 2.98
CA ASP A 395 12.49 -10.30 3.19
C ASP A 395 12.72 -8.89 2.66
N GLY A 396 13.48 -8.09 3.41
CA GLY A 396 13.78 -6.70 3.06
C GLY A 396 12.54 -5.81 2.91
N THR A 397 11.37 -6.24 3.38
CA THR A 397 10.14 -5.43 3.33
C THR A 397 10.24 -4.25 4.28
N SER A 398 9.73 -3.10 3.86
CA SER A 398 9.64 -1.89 4.69
C SER A 398 8.19 -1.59 5.08
N PHE A 399 7.90 -1.61 6.38
CA PHE A 399 6.61 -1.21 6.95
C PHE A 399 6.79 0.11 7.71
N THR A 400 6.38 1.24 7.11
CA THR A 400 6.63 2.55 7.73
C THR A 400 5.58 2.97 8.76
N ARG A 401 4.43 2.30 8.72
CA ARG A 401 3.33 2.39 9.70
C ARG A 401 3.05 1.00 10.27
N ASP A 402 2.05 0.92 11.14
CA ASP A 402 1.79 -0.34 11.84
C ASP A 402 1.51 -1.50 10.86
N ALA A 403 2.10 -2.65 11.17
CA ALA A 403 1.93 -3.91 10.46
C ALA A 403 1.22 -4.92 11.38
N ARG A 404 0.02 -5.37 10.97
CA ARG A 404 -0.79 -6.32 11.75
C ARG A 404 -0.73 -7.72 11.14
N PHE A 405 -0.27 -8.70 11.90
CA PHE A 405 -0.25 -10.14 11.62
C PHE A 405 -0.95 -10.94 12.73
N ASP A 406 -1.77 -10.29 13.57
CA ASP A 406 -2.51 -10.97 14.64
C ASP A 406 -3.36 -12.13 14.10
N GLU A 407 -3.31 -13.26 14.77
CA GLU A 407 -4.05 -14.48 14.42
C GLU A 407 -3.79 -14.96 12.98
N THR A 408 -2.64 -14.61 12.38
CA THR A 408 -2.24 -15.15 11.08
C THR A 408 -1.75 -16.58 11.21
N THR A 409 -1.91 -17.35 10.15
CA THR A 409 -1.40 -18.72 10.08
C THR A 409 -0.47 -18.88 8.89
N PHE A 410 0.79 -19.20 9.15
CA PHE A 410 1.80 -19.58 8.16
C PHE A 410 2.01 -21.09 8.25
N THR A 411 1.59 -21.84 7.24
CA THR A 411 1.70 -23.31 7.26
C THR A 411 3.03 -23.82 6.69
N ARG A 412 3.71 -22.98 5.90
CA ARG A 412 5.05 -23.19 5.35
C ARG A 412 5.98 -22.11 5.87
N ASP A 413 7.18 -22.03 5.30
CA ASP A 413 8.20 -21.08 5.76
C ASP A 413 7.70 -19.65 5.60
N ALA A 414 7.89 -18.85 6.66
CA ALA A 414 7.60 -17.43 6.68
C ALA A 414 8.90 -16.66 6.91
N ARG A 415 9.25 -15.81 5.95
CA ARG A 415 10.57 -15.16 5.86
C ARG A 415 10.38 -13.66 6.04
N PHE A 416 11.02 -13.08 7.05
CA PHE A 416 11.05 -11.64 7.34
C PHE A 416 12.50 -11.18 7.54
N ASP A 417 13.45 -11.86 6.91
CA ASP A 417 14.87 -11.58 7.10
C ASP A 417 15.20 -10.18 6.55
N GLY A 418 15.84 -9.35 7.36
CA GLY A 418 16.13 -7.96 7.02
C GLY A 418 14.91 -7.05 6.85
N ALA A 419 13.70 -7.49 7.23
CA ALA A 419 12.52 -6.63 7.20
C ALA A 419 12.64 -5.49 8.22
N THR A 420 12.11 -4.32 7.87
CA THR A 420 12.14 -3.12 8.72
C THR A 420 10.72 -2.69 9.08
N PHE A 421 10.44 -2.60 10.37
CA PHE A 421 9.16 -2.16 10.94
C PHE A 421 9.38 -0.85 11.70
N THR A 422 9.01 0.28 11.08
CA THR A 422 9.12 1.59 11.76
C THR A 422 7.87 1.95 12.57
N GLY A 423 6.73 1.33 12.24
CA GLY A 423 5.53 1.30 13.08
C GLY A 423 5.51 0.09 14.00
N ASN A 424 4.43 -0.08 14.77
CA ASN A 424 4.28 -1.28 15.61
C ASN A 424 4.14 -2.54 14.74
N ALA A 425 4.75 -3.64 15.16
CA ALA A 425 4.58 -4.95 14.55
C ALA A 425 3.77 -5.85 15.49
N TRP A 426 2.60 -6.31 15.05
CA TRP A 426 1.72 -7.14 15.88
C TRP A 426 1.61 -8.54 15.28
N TYR A 427 2.05 -9.56 16.03
CA TYR A 427 1.99 -10.98 15.71
C TYR A 427 1.23 -11.76 16.78
N GLY A 428 0.35 -11.09 17.54
CA GLY A 428 -0.34 -11.70 18.68
C GLY A 428 -1.15 -12.90 18.24
N ARG A 429 -0.94 -14.05 18.90
CA ARG A 429 -1.56 -15.35 18.55
C ARG A 429 -1.36 -15.78 17.09
N ALA A 430 -0.33 -15.30 16.40
CA ALA A 430 0.04 -15.85 15.09
C ALA A 430 0.60 -17.27 15.24
N THR A 431 0.47 -18.09 14.21
CA THR A 431 0.95 -19.48 14.18
C THR A 431 1.89 -19.71 13.01
N PHE A 432 3.10 -20.19 13.29
CA PHE A 432 4.12 -20.56 12.32
C PHE A 432 4.33 -22.07 12.39
N THR A 433 3.85 -22.79 11.38
CA THR A 433 3.87 -24.26 11.37
C THR A 433 5.24 -24.82 10.96
N ARG A 434 5.95 -24.06 10.11
CA ARG A 434 7.34 -24.29 9.71
C ARG A 434 8.19 -23.11 10.20
N ASP A 435 9.33 -22.87 9.57
CA ASP A 435 10.29 -21.90 10.06
C ASP A 435 9.75 -20.48 9.95
N GLY A 436 9.79 -19.75 11.06
CA GLY A 436 9.57 -18.31 11.12
C GLY A 436 10.92 -17.59 11.24
N ARG A 437 11.31 -16.84 10.21
CA ARG A 437 12.62 -16.18 10.15
C ARG A 437 12.46 -14.67 10.24
N PHE A 438 13.20 -14.06 11.15
CA PHE A 438 13.27 -12.63 11.46
C PHE A 438 14.73 -12.20 11.64
N GLY A 439 15.67 -12.92 11.01
CA GLY A 439 17.09 -12.65 11.16
C GLY A 439 17.43 -11.27 10.61
N LYS A 440 18.19 -10.48 11.36
CA LYS A 440 18.50 -9.08 11.01
C LYS A 440 17.27 -8.17 10.81
N ALA A 441 16.08 -8.60 11.22
CA ALA A 441 14.90 -7.74 11.18
C ALA A 441 15.06 -6.58 12.17
N THR A 442 14.53 -5.41 11.82
CA THR A 442 14.60 -4.21 12.65
C THR A 442 13.19 -3.77 13.05
N PHE A 443 12.94 -3.66 14.35
CA PHE A 443 11.69 -3.18 14.94
C PHE A 443 11.95 -1.87 15.69
N THR A 444 11.57 -0.73 15.13
CA THR A 444 11.88 0.57 15.75
C THR A 444 10.85 0.97 16.82
N ARG A 445 9.66 0.38 16.76
CA ARG A 445 8.56 0.49 17.75
C ARG A 445 8.30 -0.90 18.31
N ASP A 446 7.28 -1.02 19.15
CA ASP A 446 6.93 -2.27 19.82
C ASP A 446 6.72 -3.42 18.83
N ALA A 447 7.34 -4.55 19.13
CA ALA A 447 7.15 -5.83 18.46
C ALA A 447 6.41 -6.77 19.40
N ARG A 448 5.13 -7.01 19.12
CA ARG A 448 4.25 -7.84 19.97
C ARG A 448 4.08 -9.22 19.39
N PHE A 449 4.62 -10.21 20.07
CA PHE A 449 4.55 -11.64 19.78
C PHE A 449 3.77 -12.39 20.88
N ASP A 450 2.96 -11.70 21.68
CA ASP A 450 2.21 -12.32 22.78
C ASP A 450 1.32 -13.46 22.31
N GLY A 451 1.49 -14.64 22.93
CA GLY A 451 0.74 -15.84 22.58
C GLY A 451 1.04 -16.42 21.18
N VAL A 452 2.10 -15.96 20.51
CA VAL A 452 2.54 -16.55 19.23
C VAL A 452 2.90 -18.03 19.42
N THR A 453 2.65 -18.85 18.41
CA THR A 453 3.06 -20.25 18.38
C THR A 453 3.99 -20.52 17.21
N PHE A 454 5.21 -20.98 17.50
CA PHE A 454 6.17 -21.48 16.51
C PHE A 454 6.31 -22.99 16.67
N THR A 455 5.73 -23.78 15.75
CA THR A 455 5.96 -25.24 15.76
C THR A 455 7.22 -25.63 15.00
N GLY A 456 7.62 -24.84 13.99
CA GLY A 456 8.95 -24.91 13.39
C GLY A 456 9.95 -24.01 14.10
N ASP A 457 11.15 -23.85 13.53
CA ASP A 457 12.20 -23.02 14.14
C ASP A 457 11.81 -21.54 14.10
N ALA A 458 12.06 -20.83 15.21
CA ALA A 458 11.93 -19.38 15.29
C ALA A 458 13.32 -18.74 15.28
N ARG A 459 13.66 -17.97 14.24
CA ARG A 459 15.00 -17.41 14.06
C ARG A 459 14.96 -15.88 14.12
N PHE A 460 15.41 -15.32 15.23
CA PHE A 460 15.58 -13.89 15.49
C PHE A 460 17.05 -13.46 15.58
N GLY A 461 17.97 -14.28 15.06
CA GLY A 461 19.40 -14.00 15.15
C GLY A 461 19.77 -12.64 14.56
N LYS A 462 20.52 -11.82 15.29
CA LYS A 462 20.87 -10.44 14.92
C LYS A 462 19.68 -9.50 14.68
N ALA A 463 18.49 -9.86 15.13
CA ALA A 463 17.35 -8.94 15.09
C ALA A 463 17.55 -7.78 16.07
N ALA A 464 17.09 -6.59 15.70
CA ALA A 464 17.19 -5.38 16.50
C ALA A 464 15.79 -4.90 16.92
N PHE A 465 15.52 -4.92 18.23
CA PHE A 465 14.30 -4.44 18.84
C PHE A 465 14.58 -3.12 19.56
N ALA A 466 14.29 -2.00 18.91
CA ALA A 466 14.46 -0.68 19.51
C ALA A 466 13.32 -0.34 20.48
N GLY A 467 12.08 -0.73 20.13
CA GLY A 467 10.91 -0.67 21.02
C GLY A 467 10.76 -1.93 21.87
N ASP A 468 9.68 -2.01 22.65
CA ASP A 468 9.45 -3.16 23.54
C ASP A 468 9.22 -4.45 22.73
N ALA A 469 9.87 -5.53 23.15
CA ALA A 469 9.72 -6.85 22.56
C ALA A 469 8.90 -7.75 23.48
N LEU A 470 7.64 -8.00 23.12
CA LEU A 470 6.68 -8.71 23.96
C LEU A 470 6.50 -10.14 23.45
N PHE A 471 7.05 -11.13 24.16
CA PHE A 471 6.92 -12.57 23.89
C PHE A 471 6.12 -13.28 24.99
N GLY A 472 5.28 -12.55 25.72
CA GLY A 472 4.51 -13.10 26.84
C GLY A 472 3.62 -14.25 26.38
N LYS A 473 3.65 -15.37 27.11
CA LYS A 473 2.88 -16.59 26.76
C LYS A 473 3.16 -17.16 25.36
N ALA A 474 4.28 -16.78 24.73
CA ALA A 474 4.69 -17.36 23.47
C ALA A 474 5.06 -18.84 23.64
N ALA A 475 4.76 -19.66 22.63
CA ALA A 475 5.06 -21.08 22.60
C ALA A 475 6.03 -21.39 21.45
N PHE A 476 7.22 -21.86 21.78
CA PHE A 476 8.25 -22.26 20.83
C PHE A 476 8.44 -23.78 20.90
N ALA A 477 7.80 -24.53 19.99
CA ALA A 477 7.98 -25.98 19.92
C ALA A 477 9.21 -26.39 19.09
N GLY A 478 9.59 -25.58 18.09
CA GLY A 478 10.87 -25.70 17.39
C GLY A 478 11.99 -24.91 18.08
N VAL A 479 13.21 -24.95 17.52
CA VAL A 479 14.37 -24.27 18.12
C VAL A 479 14.18 -22.76 18.01
N ALA A 480 14.33 -22.06 19.13
CA ALA A 480 14.24 -20.60 19.20
C ALA A 480 15.64 -20.00 19.26
N ARG A 481 16.01 -19.21 18.24
CA ARG A 481 17.35 -18.60 18.11
C ARG A 481 17.26 -17.09 18.19
N PHE A 482 17.78 -16.52 19.25
CA PHE A 482 17.94 -15.08 19.51
C PHE A 482 19.42 -14.66 19.57
N GLY A 483 20.33 -15.50 19.09
CA GLY A 483 21.77 -15.22 19.16
C GLY A 483 22.15 -13.89 18.49
N ASP A 484 23.01 -13.12 19.15
CA ASP A 484 23.40 -11.74 18.77
C ASP A 484 22.21 -10.76 18.60
N ALA A 485 21.00 -11.08 19.06
CA ALA A 485 19.87 -10.14 19.00
C ALA A 485 20.07 -9.00 19.99
N THR A 486 19.59 -7.81 19.63
CA THR A 486 19.67 -6.62 20.49
C THR A 486 18.27 -6.17 20.90
N PHE A 487 18.05 -6.04 22.20
CA PHE A 487 16.84 -5.51 22.81
C PHE A 487 17.17 -4.18 23.49
N ALA A 488 16.91 -3.06 22.82
CA ALA A 488 17.23 -1.73 23.35
C ALA A 488 16.22 -1.28 24.43
N SER A 489 14.97 -1.71 24.29
CA SER A 489 13.90 -1.50 25.28
C SER A 489 13.53 -2.81 25.98
N SER A 490 12.39 -2.87 26.68
CA SER A 490 12.06 -3.99 27.55
C SER A 490 11.81 -5.26 26.73
N ALA A 491 12.36 -6.38 27.21
CA ALA A 491 12.15 -7.69 26.60
C ALA A 491 11.33 -8.58 27.56
N LEU A 492 10.08 -8.89 27.20
CA LEU A 492 9.14 -9.59 28.09
C LEU A 492 8.86 -10.99 27.57
N PHE A 493 9.47 -12.01 28.17
CA PHE A 493 9.26 -13.43 27.89
C PHE A 493 8.42 -14.14 28.97
N GLY A 494 7.77 -13.38 29.84
CA GLY A 494 7.04 -13.94 30.99
C GLY A 494 5.99 -14.97 30.56
N ASN A 495 5.90 -16.08 31.29
CA ASN A 495 5.00 -17.21 30.98
C ASN A 495 5.23 -17.86 29.59
N ALA A 496 6.33 -17.57 28.88
CA ALA A 496 6.64 -18.23 27.62
C ALA A 496 7.11 -19.68 27.85
N THR A 497 6.90 -20.54 26.86
CA THR A 497 7.35 -21.93 26.87
C THR A 497 8.25 -22.22 25.69
N PHE A 498 9.44 -22.73 25.96
CA PHE A 498 10.42 -23.22 25.00
C PHE A 498 10.48 -24.76 25.11
N ALA A 499 9.75 -25.44 24.22
CA ALA A 499 9.66 -26.90 24.15
C ALA A 499 10.90 -27.55 23.49
N SER A 500 11.73 -26.74 22.84
CA SER A 500 13.02 -27.12 22.25
C SER A 500 14.12 -26.15 22.71
N ASP A 501 15.32 -26.27 22.16
CA ASP A 501 16.47 -25.45 22.56
C ASP A 501 16.17 -23.96 22.36
N ALA A 502 16.55 -23.15 23.34
CA ALA A 502 16.39 -21.70 23.34
C ALA A 502 17.77 -21.05 23.44
N LEU A 503 18.22 -20.42 22.36
CA LEU A 503 19.60 -19.94 22.20
C LEU A 503 19.62 -18.41 22.15
N PHE A 504 20.05 -17.78 23.23
CA PHE A 504 20.24 -16.34 23.41
C PHE A 504 21.73 -15.95 23.48
N ASP A 505 22.62 -16.82 23.03
CA ASP A 505 24.07 -16.59 23.12
C ASP A 505 24.49 -15.29 22.41
N GLY A 506 25.29 -14.47 23.09
CA GLY A 506 25.70 -13.14 22.62
C GLY A 506 24.59 -12.08 22.54
N ALA A 507 23.36 -12.38 22.97
CA ALA A 507 22.27 -11.41 22.94
C ALA A 507 22.53 -10.26 23.93
N THR A 508 22.08 -9.05 23.58
CA THR A 508 22.24 -7.85 24.40
C THR A 508 20.87 -7.30 24.80
N PHE A 509 20.64 -7.16 26.10
CA PHE A 509 19.44 -6.58 26.71
C PHE A 509 19.82 -5.26 27.37
N ALA A 510 19.57 -4.14 26.70
CA ALA A 510 19.95 -2.82 27.20
C ALA A 510 18.99 -2.30 28.30
N SER A 511 17.75 -2.78 28.29
CA SER A 511 16.73 -2.49 29.30
C SER A 511 16.29 -3.77 30.02
N SER A 512 15.26 -3.67 30.87
CA SER A 512 14.79 -4.77 31.70
C SER A 512 14.39 -5.99 30.87
N ALA A 513 14.89 -7.15 31.26
CA ALA A 513 14.56 -8.44 30.65
C ALA A 513 13.75 -9.29 31.64
N LEU A 514 12.50 -9.59 31.31
CA LEU A 514 11.58 -10.35 32.17
C LEU A 514 11.36 -11.75 31.61
N PHE A 515 11.94 -12.74 32.27
CA PHE A 515 11.79 -14.18 32.05
C PHE A 515 11.04 -14.86 33.20
N ASN A 516 10.20 -14.12 33.93
CA ASN A 516 9.47 -14.69 35.07
C ASN A 516 8.50 -15.78 34.61
N GLU A 517 8.44 -16.89 35.34
CA GLU A 517 7.56 -18.04 35.06
C GLU A 517 7.77 -18.62 33.64
N VAL A 518 8.95 -18.41 33.04
CA VAL A 518 9.30 -19.03 31.75
C VAL A 518 9.61 -20.51 31.97
N THR A 519 9.28 -21.35 30.99
CA THR A 519 9.64 -22.77 31.00
C THR A 519 10.55 -23.10 29.81
N PHE A 520 11.78 -23.53 30.10
CA PHE A 520 12.72 -24.12 29.16
C PHE A 520 12.76 -25.64 29.37
N THR A 521 12.27 -26.40 28.41
CA THR A 521 12.20 -27.87 28.53
C THR A 521 13.47 -28.57 28.04
N ARG A 522 14.20 -27.93 27.12
CA ARG A 522 15.49 -28.36 26.60
C ARG A 522 16.54 -27.31 26.97
N ASP A 523 17.69 -27.32 26.31
CA ASP A 523 18.81 -26.49 26.73
C ASP A 523 18.50 -25.01 26.52
N ALA A 524 18.84 -24.20 27.52
CA ALA A 524 18.68 -22.76 27.49
C ALA A 524 20.07 -22.11 27.50
N GLY A 525 20.47 -21.55 26.36
CA GLY A 525 21.76 -20.89 26.16
C GLY A 525 21.66 -19.39 26.31
N PHE A 526 22.51 -18.80 27.14
CA PHE A 526 22.69 -17.37 27.37
C PHE A 526 24.19 -17.02 27.38
N SER A 527 25.04 -17.85 26.77
CA SER A 527 26.49 -17.70 26.91
C SER A 527 26.96 -16.41 26.23
N GLY A 528 27.80 -15.63 26.91
CA GLY A 528 28.26 -14.32 26.43
C GLY A 528 27.15 -13.26 26.30
N ALA A 529 25.93 -13.53 26.78
CA ALA A 529 24.86 -12.54 26.75
C ALA A 529 25.13 -11.40 27.75
N THR A 530 24.67 -10.19 27.41
CA THR A 530 24.81 -9.01 28.26
C THR A 530 23.44 -8.48 28.67
N PHE A 531 23.18 -8.44 29.97
CA PHE A 531 22.04 -7.78 30.58
C PHE A 531 22.51 -6.46 31.20
N ALA A 532 22.40 -5.37 30.43
CA ALA A 532 22.84 -4.05 30.84
C ALA A 532 21.86 -3.35 31.81
N ASN A 533 20.70 -3.98 32.05
CA ASN A 533 19.75 -3.61 33.09
C ASN A 533 19.25 -4.89 33.79
N SER A 534 18.24 -4.77 34.66
CA SER A 534 17.81 -5.85 35.53
C SER A 534 17.23 -7.02 34.74
N ALA A 535 17.64 -8.22 35.08
CA ALA A 535 17.20 -9.47 34.48
C ALA A 535 16.47 -10.33 35.52
N TRP A 536 15.24 -10.71 35.22
CA TRP A 536 14.38 -11.41 36.17
C TRP A 536 13.95 -12.76 35.62
N PHE A 537 14.46 -13.84 36.21
CA PHE A 537 14.14 -15.25 35.95
C PHE A 537 13.39 -15.85 37.15
N ASN A 538 12.57 -15.07 37.84
CA ASN A 538 11.90 -15.55 39.03
C ASN A 538 10.86 -16.61 38.66
N GLU A 539 10.82 -17.71 39.42
CA GLU A 539 9.94 -18.86 39.16
C GLU A 539 10.13 -19.47 37.76
N ALA A 540 11.27 -19.22 37.10
CA ALA A 540 11.63 -19.84 35.85
C ALA A 540 11.96 -21.33 36.05
N THR A 541 11.60 -22.17 35.08
CA THR A 541 11.93 -23.59 35.08
C THR A 541 12.91 -23.91 33.95
N PHE A 542 14.07 -24.43 34.30
CA PHE A 542 15.09 -24.97 33.39
C PHE A 542 15.13 -26.50 33.59
N ALA A 543 14.43 -27.23 32.71
CA ALA A 543 14.30 -28.68 32.83
C ALA A 543 15.53 -29.44 32.31
N SER A 544 16.33 -28.80 31.45
CA SER A 544 17.61 -29.31 30.94
C SER A 544 18.74 -28.33 31.30
N SER A 545 19.87 -28.38 30.60
CA SER A 545 21.04 -27.57 30.88
C SER A 545 20.73 -26.08 30.72
N ALA A 546 21.15 -25.28 31.71
CA ALA A 546 21.09 -23.83 31.64
C ALA A 546 22.52 -23.29 31.52
N LEU A 547 22.84 -22.64 30.40
CA LEU A 547 24.19 -22.20 30.05
C LEU A 547 24.26 -20.67 30.13
N PHE A 548 24.80 -20.16 31.23
CA PHE A 548 25.05 -18.75 31.52
C PHE A 548 26.55 -18.43 31.54
N ASN A 549 27.35 -19.15 30.74
CA ASN A 549 28.80 -18.97 30.71
C ASN A 549 29.15 -17.59 30.15
N GLU A 550 30.08 -16.88 30.79
CA GLU A 550 30.53 -15.54 30.38
C GLU A 550 29.38 -14.52 30.24
N VAL A 551 28.25 -14.76 30.93
CA VAL A 551 27.13 -13.80 30.97
C VAL A 551 27.51 -12.60 31.83
N THR A 552 27.06 -11.41 31.42
CA THR A 552 27.25 -10.18 32.21
C THR A 552 25.91 -9.63 32.69
N PHE A 553 25.74 -9.51 34.01
CA PHE A 553 24.61 -8.83 34.65
C PHE A 553 25.09 -7.52 35.30
N THR A 554 24.81 -6.37 34.67
CA THR A 554 25.29 -5.08 35.19
C THR A 554 24.38 -4.50 36.29
N ARG A 555 23.13 -4.95 36.36
CA ARG A 555 22.13 -4.60 37.38
C ARG A 555 21.61 -5.87 38.05
N ASP A 556 20.46 -5.78 38.70
CA ASP A 556 19.93 -6.89 39.51
C ASP A 556 19.65 -8.13 38.66
N ALA A 557 20.13 -9.28 39.11
CA ALA A 557 19.88 -10.60 38.54
C ALA A 557 19.03 -11.42 39.51
N GLY A 558 17.75 -11.61 39.18
CA GLY A 558 16.82 -12.37 40.01
C GLY A 558 16.58 -13.78 39.49
N PHE A 559 16.77 -14.78 40.36
CA PHE A 559 16.49 -16.19 40.10
C PHE A 559 15.62 -16.77 41.23
N SER A 560 14.83 -15.92 41.91
CA SER A 560 14.14 -16.34 43.11
C SER A 560 13.03 -17.34 42.78
N GLY A 561 13.02 -18.48 43.46
CA GLY A 561 12.09 -19.59 43.16
C GLY A 561 12.36 -20.32 41.83
N ALA A 562 13.44 -20.01 41.11
CA ALA A 562 13.78 -20.69 39.87
C ALA A 562 14.16 -22.16 40.12
N THR A 563 13.81 -23.05 39.20
CA THR A 563 14.13 -24.47 39.26
C THR A 563 15.12 -24.84 38.17
N PHE A 564 16.28 -25.36 38.54
CA PHE A 564 17.29 -25.94 37.67
C PHE A 564 17.29 -27.46 37.89
N ALA A 565 16.63 -28.20 37.00
CA ALA A 565 16.47 -29.64 37.12
C ALA A 565 17.71 -30.44 36.66
N ASN A 566 18.60 -29.79 35.92
CA ASN A 566 19.86 -30.34 35.43
C ASN A 566 21.00 -29.33 35.69
N SER A 567 22.19 -29.60 35.14
CA SER A 567 23.38 -28.78 35.31
C SER A 567 23.15 -27.30 34.91
N ALA A 568 23.55 -26.39 35.80
CA ALA A 568 23.50 -24.95 35.57
C ALA A 568 24.92 -24.39 35.58
N TRP A 569 25.33 -23.80 34.46
CA TRP A 569 26.71 -23.34 34.22
C TRP A 569 26.76 -21.82 34.19
N PHE A 570 27.53 -21.22 35.08
CA PHE A 570 27.77 -19.78 35.19
C PHE A 570 29.28 -19.49 35.14
N ASP A 571 30.05 -20.29 34.40
CA ASP A 571 31.50 -20.13 34.35
C ASP A 571 31.87 -18.77 33.76
N GLY A 572 32.72 -18.02 34.46
CA GLY A 572 33.09 -16.66 34.05
C GLY A 572 31.96 -15.62 34.09
N ALA A 573 30.81 -15.93 34.68
CA ALA A 573 29.71 -14.97 34.81
C ALA A 573 30.07 -13.77 35.72
N THR A 574 29.59 -12.58 35.38
CA THR A 574 29.79 -11.36 36.17
C THR A 574 28.48 -10.81 36.70
N PHE A 575 28.47 -10.44 38.00
CA PHE A 575 27.33 -9.86 38.70
C PHE A 575 27.74 -8.52 39.34
N ASP A 576 27.42 -7.41 38.67
CA ASP A 576 27.87 -6.08 39.11
C ASP A 576 26.93 -5.44 40.16
N SER A 577 25.74 -6.02 40.36
CA SER A 577 24.74 -5.62 41.35
C SER A 577 24.27 -6.83 42.17
N SER A 578 23.04 -6.82 42.69
CA SER A 578 22.51 -7.91 43.50
C SER A 578 22.15 -9.13 42.66
N ALA A 579 22.61 -10.31 43.09
CA ALA A 579 22.22 -11.61 42.53
C ALA A 579 21.35 -12.36 43.55
N ARG A 580 20.10 -12.69 43.22
CA ARG A 580 19.13 -13.25 44.17
C ARG A 580 18.66 -14.64 43.77
N PHE A 581 19.29 -15.68 44.31
CA PHE A 581 18.92 -17.09 44.15
C PHE A 581 18.02 -17.61 45.30
N GLY A 582 17.32 -16.71 46.01
CA GLY A 582 16.47 -17.09 47.15
C GLY A 582 15.39 -18.09 46.75
N LYS A 583 15.29 -19.22 47.46
CA LYS A 583 14.38 -20.34 47.15
C LYS A 583 14.60 -21.00 45.77
N ALA A 584 15.70 -20.69 45.08
CA ALA A 584 16.05 -21.42 43.87
C ALA A 584 16.41 -22.87 44.20
N THR A 585 16.00 -23.81 43.35
CA THR A 585 16.25 -25.24 43.52
C THR A 585 17.21 -25.72 42.44
N PHE A 586 18.29 -26.39 42.85
CA PHE A 586 19.27 -27.03 41.98
C PHE A 586 19.24 -28.53 42.27
N THR A 587 18.80 -29.32 41.29
CA THR A 587 18.69 -30.80 41.43
C THR A 587 20.01 -31.49 41.08
N ASP A 588 20.82 -30.83 40.27
CA ASP A 588 22.17 -31.25 39.89
C ASP A 588 23.17 -30.09 40.18
N VAL A 589 24.40 -30.20 39.68
CA VAL A 589 25.48 -29.25 39.96
C VAL A 589 25.20 -27.85 39.39
N ALA A 590 25.41 -26.84 40.24
CA ALA A 590 25.64 -25.46 39.83
C ALA A 590 27.16 -25.20 39.76
N VAL A 591 27.67 -24.89 38.56
CA VAL A 591 29.10 -24.59 38.33
C VAL A 591 29.25 -23.09 38.16
N MET A 592 30.12 -22.44 38.95
CA MET A 592 30.38 -21.00 38.90
C MET A 592 31.89 -20.70 38.83
N LYS A 593 32.64 -21.50 38.06
CA LYS A 593 34.10 -21.40 38.04
C LYS A 593 34.52 -20.07 37.39
N GLY A 594 35.30 -19.28 38.12
CA GLY A 594 35.75 -17.99 37.63
C GLY A 594 34.66 -16.91 37.56
N ALA A 595 33.45 -17.20 38.07
CA ALA A 595 32.42 -16.19 38.24
C ALA A 595 32.85 -15.15 39.29
N ALA A 596 32.38 -13.92 39.12
CA ALA A 596 32.73 -12.81 39.99
C ALA A 596 31.53 -11.91 40.30
N ALA A 597 31.56 -11.28 41.48
CA ALA A 597 30.55 -10.34 41.94
C ALA A 597 31.20 -9.06 42.46
N ALA A 598 30.55 -7.91 42.24
CA ALA A 598 31.06 -6.63 42.72
C ALA A 598 31.03 -6.54 44.25
N ALA A 599 32.16 -6.21 44.88
CA ALA A 599 32.30 -6.13 46.34
C ALA A 599 31.22 -5.25 47.00
N ALA A 600 30.86 -4.15 46.34
CA ALA A 600 29.86 -3.19 46.83
C ALA A 600 28.44 -3.78 46.94
N SER A 601 28.10 -4.81 46.16
CA SER A 601 26.75 -5.39 46.10
C SER A 601 26.61 -6.72 46.85
N VAL A 602 27.71 -7.40 47.22
CA VAL A 602 27.69 -8.76 47.79
C VAL A 602 26.77 -8.91 49.00
N LYS A 603 26.64 -7.88 49.85
CA LYS A 603 25.73 -7.90 51.02
C LYS A 603 24.24 -8.05 50.66
N TRP A 604 23.87 -7.77 49.42
CA TRP A 604 22.52 -7.90 48.88
C TRP A 604 22.36 -9.15 47.99
N CYS A 605 23.42 -9.94 47.83
CA CYS A 605 23.41 -11.18 47.07
C CYS A 605 22.99 -12.36 47.94
N VAL A 606 22.27 -13.30 47.32
CA VAL A 606 21.91 -14.59 47.90
C VAL A 606 22.37 -15.66 46.92
N TRP A 607 23.42 -16.38 47.26
CA TRP A 607 24.04 -17.39 46.39
C TRP A 607 23.39 -18.77 46.54
N PRO A 608 23.49 -19.65 45.52
CA PRO A 608 23.11 -21.04 45.65
C PRO A 608 23.87 -21.74 46.78
N LYS A 609 23.25 -22.77 47.36
CA LYS A 609 23.89 -23.58 48.40
C LYS A 609 25.22 -24.16 47.89
N GLY A 610 26.28 -24.02 48.67
CA GLY A 610 27.62 -24.54 48.34
C GLY A 610 28.54 -23.52 47.67
N TRP A 611 28.09 -22.30 47.41
CA TRP A 611 28.92 -21.22 46.87
C TRP A 611 28.92 -20.00 47.80
N THR A 612 30.07 -19.33 47.89
CA THR A 612 30.26 -18.06 48.60
C THR A 612 31.24 -17.19 47.82
N VAL A 613 31.41 -15.94 48.26
CA VAL A 613 32.43 -15.04 47.73
C VAL A 613 33.70 -15.20 48.56
N ASP A 614 34.86 -15.20 47.90
CA ASP A 614 36.18 -15.20 48.54
C ASP A 614 36.52 -13.78 49.03
N ASP A 615 36.45 -13.59 50.35
CA ASP A 615 36.71 -12.32 51.04
C ASP A 615 38.15 -12.22 51.60
N HIS A 616 39.08 -13.10 51.17
CA HIS A 616 40.45 -13.14 51.71
C HIS A 616 41.39 -12.03 51.21
N ARG A 617 40.90 -10.84 50.87
CA ARG A 617 41.76 -9.67 50.59
C ARG A 617 41.79 -8.69 51.77
N GLN A 618 42.82 -8.85 52.60
CA GLN A 618 43.35 -7.75 53.41
C GLN A 618 44.01 -6.70 52.49
N GLU A 619 43.55 -5.46 52.63
CA GLU A 619 44.34 -4.23 52.52
C GLU A 619 45.48 -4.17 51.47
N THR A 620 45.15 -3.93 50.20
CA THR A 620 45.97 -3.06 49.35
C THR A 620 45.09 -2.43 48.25
N ALA A 621 44.46 -1.29 48.53
CA ALA A 621 43.82 -0.46 47.50
C ALA A 621 44.43 0.95 47.56
N ALA A 622 45.41 1.19 46.70
CA ALA A 622 45.76 2.51 46.22
C ALA A 622 45.57 2.53 44.71
N SER A 623 44.96 3.62 44.23
CA SER A 623 44.59 3.95 42.84
C SER A 623 43.27 3.35 42.34
N GLY A 624 42.37 4.24 41.91
CA GLY A 624 40.97 3.97 41.59
C GLY A 624 40.70 3.51 40.16
N GLU A 625 39.39 3.34 39.93
CA GLU A 625 38.67 3.08 38.67
C GLU A 625 38.48 1.63 38.19
N ALA A 626 38.97 0.61 38.89
CA ALA A 626 38.46 -0.76 38.70
C ALA A 626 37.36 -1.05 39.73
N GLN A 627 36.15 -1.42 39.28
CA GLN A 627 35.15 -2.03 40.17
C GLN A 627 35.82 -3.23 40.84
N ASP A 628 35.87 -3.23 42.18
CA ASP A 628 36.46 -4.33 42.93
C ASP A 628 35.55 -5.57 42.80
N MET A 629 36.04 -6.58 42.10
CA MET A 629 35.31 -7.81 41.78
C MET A 629 35.87 -8.95 42.62
N LEU A 630 35.02 -9.55 43.44
CA LEU A 630 35.34 -10.69 44.28
C LEU A 630 34.96 -11.99 43.56
N ARG A 631 35.82 -13.00 43.63
CA ARG A 631 35.60 -14.29 42.97
C ARG A 631 34.64 -15.16 43.78
N LEU A 632 33.76 -15.89 43.10
CA LEU A 632 32.98 -16.94 43.73
C LEU A 632 33.84 -18.20 43.91
N VAL A 633 33.74 -18.79 45.10
CA VAL A 633 34.45 -20.02 45.49
C VAL A 633 33.48 -21.03 46.12
N PRO A 634 33.74 -22.33 45.98
CA PRO A 634 32.98 -23.35 46.69
C PRO A 634 33.12 -23.17 48.22
N VAL A 635 32.02 -23.33 48.95
CA VAL A 635 32.06 -23.34 50.42
C VAL A 635 32.84 -24.59 50.88
N PRO A 636 33.91 -24.44 51.69
CA PRO A 636 34.69 -25.58 52.16
C PRO A 636 33.78 -26.58 52.90
N THR A 637 33.76 -27.82 52.42
CA THR A 637 33.08 -28.90 53.15
C THR A 637 33.99 -29.30 54.32
N VAL A 638 33.67 -28.85 55.54
CA VAL A 638 34.40 -29.31 56.74
C VAL A 638 34.09 -30.80 56.93
N LEU A 639 35.05 -31.65 56.56
CA LEU A 639 35.02 -33.08 56.89
C LEU A 639 35.31 -33.22 58.40
N GLY A 640 34.26 -33.26 59.21
CA GLY A 640 34.36 -33.63 60.62
C GLY A 640 34.71 -35.11 60.76
N GLY A 641 36.00 -35.44 60.75
CA GLY A 641 36.52 -36.67 61.34
C GLY A 641 36.83 -36.44 62.83
N PRO A 642 36.61 -37.42 63.72
CA PRO A 642 36.86 -37.23 65.15
C PRO A 642 38.37 -37.10 65.40
N GLU A 643 38.77 -36.07 66.16
CA GLU A 643 40.13 -35.93 66.69
C GLU A 643 40.49 -37.17 67.54
N PRO A 644 41.72 -37.71 67.40
CA PRO A 644 42.24 -38.65 68.38
C PRO A 644 42.59 -37.87 69.65
N SER A 645 42.00 -38.28 70.77
CA SER A 645 42.36 -37.80 72.10
C SER A 645 43.79 -38.26 72.44
N ASP A 646 44.76 -37.36 72.33
CA ASP A 646 46.10 -37.52 72.91
C ASP A 646 45.99 -37.43 74.43
N GLY A 647 45.96 -38.60 75.08
CA GLY A 647 46.17 -38.75 76.50
C GLY A 647 47.27 -39.78 76.72
N LEU A 648 48.51 -39.32 76.90
CA LEU A 648 49.58 -40.05 77.59
C LEU A 648 50.67 -39.04 77.99
N GLN A 649 50.55 -38.52 79.21
CA GLN A 649 51.64 -37.83 79.90
C GLN A 649 52.75 -38.83 80.22
N SER A 650 53.97 -38.40 79.93
CA SER A 650 55.22 -39.06 80.24
C SER A 650 55.59 -38.81 81.71
N GLU A 651 55.71 -39.85 82.52
CA GLU A 651 56.54 -39.85 83.72
C GLU A 651 57.72 -40.84 83.55
N ARG A 652 58.94 -40.30 83.55
CA ARG A 652 60.22 -40.92 83.94
C ARG A 652 60.98 -39.81 84.68
N GLY A 653 61.67 -40.01 85.80
CA GLY A 653 62.01 -41.18 86.59
C GLY A 653 63.15 -40.80 87.57
N GLY A 654 63.54 -41.75 88.43
CA GLY A 654 64.72 -41.72 89.33
C GLY A 654 64.31 -41.74 90.81
N SER A 655 64.82 -42.58 91.71
CA SER A 655 66.03 -43.42 91.76
C SER A 655 65.97 -44.37 92.97
N SER A 656 66.54 -45.58 92.87
CA SER A 656 66.91 -46.51 93.98
C SER A 656 68.04 -45.93 94.88
N PRO A 657 68.57 -46.59 95.95
CA PRO A 657 68.39 -47.98 96.45
C PRO A 657 68.27 -48.16 98.00
N GLU A 658 68.27 -49.45 98.37
CA GLU A 658 68.27 -50.15 99.70
C GLU A 658 66.92 -50.56 100.30
#